data_AF-A0A3C0WZT0-F1
#
_entry.id   AF-A0A3C0WZT0-F1
#
_cell.length_a   1.000
_cell.length_b   1.000
_cell.length_c   1.000
_cell.angle_alpha   90.00
_cell.angle_beta   90.00
_cell.angle_gamma   90.00
#
_symmetry.space_group_name_H-M   'P 1'
#
loop_
_entity.id
_entity.type
_entity.pdbx_description
1 polymer ?
#
loop_
_entity_poly.entity_id
_entity_poly.type
_entity_poly.pdbx_seq_one_letter_code
_entity_poly.pdbx_strand_id
1 'polypeptide(L)'
;DEPTGALDSATGKQVFDTLKKLSAEKLVIVVSHDREFAEQYADRIIELSDGCVISDVELDGELAVEESKTGIEFCGNTALIPFGYHLTEEDRTEINDYLDKLKSGDLKLTACESANTGKRFKNTDTSEIKTGDGSGFKLIKSKLPLSNAFKIGAGGLKHKKIRLVITILLSCIAFGLFGLSDTFGAYNHVKTCTNSLVDSGVKSVSVAKSKKNGDYWRDYGYRISEKELNEISEGMNVKMHGVYRPIKFNGDISAFINPDIKLTETDYNIYNPIINGFASVNDTVLKDMGYKVLAGTLPDGAKDEIAVSDYIFEVFKKAQYFDGKTYNTAKDGTKTPVYTKINAYTDLIGKKLTFADKEYTVTAVIDTGFDMSRYTSLTEKKVHQSRAEQMVDMILLNEFGTAVSYSYAEIAMVGNGYLDKLIAERPVMVPITEGYISYYGDNFSVDSNYLARLSDIKNEKVIWIDGEKKTLDDKEIIVTVDALSSNSEESDKRAETDAEGETEVIDYAKLLKNKNTVSMWKNVFAKGYNNNENISGCKIVGVIDNSSEGNKSKLKSTVVCSDGIYSELTEGTDKIYGFAVGSMPKEKSAVQSLVSYCYGEDTGVRYAIQNSVTFELDSINSVLKTLSKYFFWIGVGFAVFAAIMLSNFIGTSIAYKKQEIGILRAIGSRSNDVFRIFFSESFIIAMINFVLSSVGVFAATTIINSLIRNEAGVLVTVLSFSVRQVALLLAVSILVAFVASFLPVKRIASKRPIDAIRGR
;
A
#
# COMPACT_ATOMS: atom_id res chain seq x y z
N ASP A 1 -33.48 26.83 41.86
CA ASP A 1 -33.77 28.26 41.85
C ASP A 1 -34.67 28.53 40.66
N GLU A 2 -35.91 28.92 40.94
CA GLU A 2 -37.00 29.20 40.01
C GLU A 2 -37.23 28.11 38.94
N PRO A 3 -37.51 26.85 39.34
CA PRO A 3 -37.63 25.73 38.40
C PRO A 3 -38.79 25.88 37.40
N THR A 4 -39.77 26.74 37.69
CA THR A 4 -41.01 26.90 36.92
C THR A 4 -41.28 28.30 36.40
N GLY A 5 -40.46 29.31 36.75
CA GLY A 5 -40.71 30.73 36.46
C GLY A 5 -40.86 31.11 34.98
N ALA A 6 -40.78 30.15 34.06
CA ALA A 6 -41.03 30.36 32.63
C ALA A 6 -41.70 29.15 31.92
N LEU A 7 -42.22 28.18 32.68
CA LEU A 7 -42.87 26.97 32.18
C LEU A 7 -44.40 27.13 32.16
N ASP A 8 -45.10 26.38 31.30
CA ASP A 8 -46.55 26.25 31.40
C ASP A 8 -46.94 25.39 32.61
N SER A 9 -48.18 25.50 33.08
CA SER A 9 -48.67 24.83 34.29
C SER A 9 -48.51 23.31 34.25
N ALA A 10 -48.70 22.67 33.08
CA ALA A 10 -48.57 21.22 32.94
C ALA A 10 -47.11 20.76 33.02
N THR A 11 -46.19 21.48 32.37
CA THR A 11 -44.75 21.19 32.44
C THR A 11 -44.17 21.52 33.81
N GLY A 12 -44.62 22.61 34.44
CA GLY A 12 -44.21 22.99 35.80
C GLY A 12 -44.53 21.90 36.82
N LYS A 13 -45.74 21.32 36.73
CA LYS A 13 -46.16 20.19 37.55
C LYS A 13 -45.23 18.97 37.42
N GLN A 14 -44.83 18.61 36.19
CA GLN A 14 -43.91 17.48 35.97
C GLN A 14 -42.54 17.68 36.62
N VAL A 15 -42.02 18.92 36.63
CA VAL A 15 -40.75 19.25 37.29
C VAL A 15 -40.90 19.09 38.80
N PHE A 16 -41.95 19.64 39.40
CA PHE A 16 -42.21 19.51 40.83
C PHE A 16 -42.50 18.07 41.27
N ASP A 17 -43.24 17.27 40.49
CA ASP A 17 -43.43 15.83 40.74
C ASP A 17 -42.09 15.07 40.78
N THR A 18 -41.17 15.43 39.89
CA THR A 18 -39.83 14.81 39.84
C THR A 18 -38.99 15.23 41.04
N LEU A 19 -39.02 16.52 41.41
CA LEU A 19 -38.32 17.04 42.59
C LEU A 19 -38.87 16.41 43.89
N LYS A 20 -40.18 16.20 43.99
CA LYS A 20 -40.79 15.55 45.15
C LYS A 20 -40.43 14.08 45.27
N LYS A 21 -40.36 13.35 44.15
CA LYS A 21 -39.84 11.97 44.17
C LYS A 21 -38.38 11.91 44.62
N LEU A 22 -37.56 12.87 44.20
CA LEU A 22 -36.17 13.00 44.64
C LEU A 22 -36.04 13.34 46.13
N SER A 23 -37.00 14.08 46.68
CA SER A 23 -36.95 14.50 48.09
C SER A 23 -37.04 13.33 49.08
N ALA A 24 -37.53 12.16 48.65
CA ALA A 24 -37.57 10.95 49.47
C ALA A 24 -36.18 10.42 49.85
N GLU A 25 -35.16 10.68 49.03
CA GLU A 25 -33.80 10.17 49.25
C GLU A 25 -32.78 11.29 49.54
N LYS A 26 -33.11 12.55 49.21
CA LYS A 26 -32.18 13.68 49.27
C LYS A 26 -32.89 14.96 49.68
N LEU A 27 -32.18 15.86 50.36
CA LEU A 27 -32.68 17.20 50.58
C LEU A 27 -32.76 17.96 49.26
N VAL A 28 -33.95 18.49 48.93
CA VAL A 28 -34.19 19.33 47.75
C VAL A 28 -34.54 20.73 48.23
N ILE A 29 -33.74 21.72 47.85
CA ILE A 29 -33.99 23.13 48.14
C ILE A 29 -34.47 23.80 46.85
N VAL A 30 -35.69 24.32 46.89
CA VAL A 30 -36.29 25.07 45.79
C VAL A 30 -36.47 26.52 46.23
N VAL A 31 -36.09 27.44 45.36
CA VAL A 31 -36.41 28.86 45.48
C VAL A 31 -37.46 29.12 44.40
N SER A 32 -38.59 29.73 44.75
CA SER A 32 -39.73 29.94 43.87
C SER A 32 -40.53 31.14 44.36
N HIS A 33 -41.03 31.96 43.45
CA HIS A 33 -42.08 32.95 43.72
C HIS A 33 -43.50 32.36 43.58
N ASP A 34 -43.62 31.12 43.09
CA ASP A 34 -44.90 30.41 42.97
C ASP A 34 -45.28 29.76 44.31
N ARG A 35 -46.20 30.42 45.02
CA ARG A 35 -46.70 30.00 46.33
C ARG A 35 -47.53 28.72 46.26
N GLU A 36 -48.30 28.53 45.20
CA GLU A 36 -49.20 27.39 45.05
C GLU A 36 -48.39 26.08 44.94
N PHE A 37 -47.31 26.08 44.15
CA PHE A 37 -46.42 24.93 44.08
C PHE A 37 -45.63 24.71 45.38
N ALA A 38 -45.24 25.77 46.09
CA ALA A 38 -44.56 25.65 47.37
C ALA A 38 -45.45 24.94 48.41
N GLU A 39 -46.70 25.37 48.55
CA GLU A 39 -47.67 24.77 49.47
C GLU A 39 -48.04 23.33 49.08
N GLN A 40 -48.13 23.04 47.79
CA GLN A 40 -48.46 21.69 47.31
C GLN A 40 -47.32 20.67 47.55
N TYR A 41 -46.08 21.05 47.28
CA TYR A 41 -44.96 20.10 47.19
C TYR A 41 -44.01 20.12 48.39
N ALA A 42 -43.81 21.27 49.04
CA ALA A 42 -42.81 21.40 50.10
C ALA A 42 -43.20 20.63 51.38
N ASP A 43 -42.18 20.27 52.14
CA ASP A 43 -42.30 19.77 53.52
C ASP A 43 -41.97 20.87 54.54
N ARG A 44 -41.28 21.94 54.10
CA ARG A 44 -40.99 23.17 54.84
C ARG A 44 -40.88 24.34 53.87
N ILE A 45 -41.43 25.48 54.24
CA ILE A 45 -41.47 26.71 53.44
C ILE A 45 -40.82 27.82 54.26
N ILE A 46 -39.78 28.43 53.69
CA ILE A 46 -39.11 29.59 54.25
C ILE A 46 -39.39 30.78 53.32
N GLU A 47 -40.10 31.77 53.82
CA GLU A 47 -40.41 33.00 53.10
C GLU A 47 -39.39 34.08 53.45
N LEU A 48 -38.82 34.69 52.43
CA LEU A 48 -37.77 35.69 52.54
C LEU A 48 -38.30 37.02 51.96
N SER A 49 -38.09 38.11 52.70
CA SER A 49 -38.33 39.48 52.21
C SER A 49 -37.14 40.36 52.57
N ASP A 50 -36.60 41.09 51.59
CA ASP A 50 -35.44 41.99 51.74
C ASP A 50 -34.22 41.35 52.46
N GLY A 51 -33.98 40.06 52.17
CA GLY A 51 -32.87 39.30 52.77
C GLY A 51 -33.11 38.81 54.20
N CYS A 52 -34.29 39.05 54.76
CA CYS A 52 -34.72 38.57 56.07
C CYS A 52 -35.75 37.44 55.94
N VAL A 53 -35.68 36.42 56.81
CA VAL A 53 -36.73 35.38 56.91
C VAL A 53 -37.93 36.01 57.62
N ILE A 54 -39.09 36.02 56.94
CA ILE A 54 -40.34 36.56 57.49
C ILE A 54 -41.32 35.47 57.91
N SER A 55 -41.19 34.26 57.34
CA SER A 55 -42.00 33.09 57.69
C SER A 55 -41.17 31.82 57.56
N ASP A 56 -41.34 30.88 58.47
CA ASP A 56 -40.66 29.58 58.47
C ASP A 56 -41.62 28.53 59.04
N VAL A 57 -42.21 27.76 58.13
CA VAL A 57 -43.30 26.82 58.45
C VAL A 57 -43.01 25.44 57.89
N GLU A 58 -43.36 24.39 58.63
CA GLU A 58 -43.20 22.99 58.24
C GLU A 58 -44.54 22.27 58.16
N LEU A 59 -44.58 21.21 57.37
CA LEU A 59 -45.77 20.39 57.18
C LEU A 59 -46.18 19.73 58.50
N ASP A 60 -47.41 19.96 58.92
CA ASP A 60 -47.95 19.32 60.11
C ASP A 60 -48.30 17.85 59.80
N GLY A 61 -47.72 16.91 60.55
CA GLY A 61 -47.79 15.47 60.28
C GLY A 61 -49.15 14.84 60.58
N GLU A 62 -50.09 15.60 61.13
CA GLU A 62 -51.48 15.17 61.35
C GLU A 62 -52.31 15.51 60.11
N LEU A 63 -52.82 14.48 59.42
CA LEU A 63 -53.91 14.66 58.46
C LEU A 63 -55.11 15.23 59.23
N ALA A 64 -55.30 16.54 59.13
CA ALA A 64 -56.49 17.18 59.67
C ALA A 64 -57.70 16.68 58.88
N VAL A 65 -58.50 15.81 59.51
CA VAL A 65 -59.94 15.80 59.25
C VAL A 65 -60.46 17.07 59.89
N GLU A 66 -60.39 18.20 59.18
CA GLU A 66 -61.17 19.35 59.59
C GLU A 66 -62.64 19.01 59.31
N GLU A 67 -63.44 19.04 60.38
CA GLU A 67 -64.89 19.10 60.25
C GLU A 67 -65.21 20.28 59.33
N SER A 68 -65.81 19.94 58.19
CA SER A 68 -66.33 20.90 57.21
C SER A 68 -67.17 21.95 57.94
N LYS A 69 -66.61 23.15 58.15
CA LYS A 69 -67.44 24.32 58.39
C LYS A 69 -68.17 24.60 57.08
N THR A 70 -69.46 24.27 57.07
CA THR A 70 -70.38 24.62 55.98
C THR A 70 -70.74 26.10 56.08
N GLY A 71 -69.85 26.99 55.67
CA GLY A 71 -70.07 28.44 55.69
C GLY A 71 -69.04 29.22 54.87
N ILE A 72 -69.17 30.55 54.83
CA ILE A 72 -68.18 31.42 54.20
C ILE A 72 -66.90 31.47 55.05
N GLU A 73 -65.74 31.43 54.41
CA GLU A 73 -64.45 31.65 55.08
C GLU A 73 -63.77 32.91 54.55
N PHE A 74 -63.29 33.77 55.44
CA PHE A 74 -62.62 35.03 55.07
C PHE A 74 -61.09 34.91 55.20
N CYS A 75 -60.40 34.95 54.07
CA CYS A 75 -58.93 34.93 53.99
C CYS A 75 -58.42 36.24 53.40
N GLY A 76 -58.07 37.19 54.27
CA GLY A 76 -57.68 38.55 53.86
C GLY A 76 -58.79 39.22 53.05
N ASN A 77 -58.49 39.75 51.86
CA ASN A 77 -59.48 40.40 50.99
C ASN A 77 -60.31 39.43 50.14
N THR A 78 -60.28 38.12 50.43
CA THR A 78 -61.06 37.13 49.68
C THR A 78 -62.00 36.36 50.62
N ALA A 79 -63.28 36.30 50.27
CA ALA A 79 -64.24 35.39 50.91
C ALA A 79 -64.39 34.14 50.04
N LEU A 80 -64.09 32.98 50.61
CA LEU A 80 -64.20 31.67 49.97
C LEU A 80 -65.58 31.10 50.25
N ILE A 81 -66.30 30.77 49.19
CA ILE A 81 -67.67 30.22 49.26
C ILE A 81 -67.63 28.81 48.66
N PRO A 82 -68.08 27.76 49.37
CA PRO A 82 -68.12 26.42 48.79
C PRO A 82 -69.00 26.37 47.53
N PHE A 83 -68.54 25.65 46.49
CA PHE A 83 -69.26 25.54 45.23
C PHE A 83 -70.65 24.92 45.44
N GLY A 84 -71.71 25.64 45.08
CA GLY A 84 -73.10 25.23 45.30
C GLY A 84 -73.69 25.62 46.67
N TYR A 85 -72.94 26.31 47.53
CA TYR A 85 -73.45 26.86 48.78
C TYR A 85 -74.30 28.12 48.54
N HIS A 86 -75.49 28.16 49.15
CA HIS A 86 -76.37 29.32 49.10
C HIS A 86 -76.18 30.14 50.37
N LEU A 87 -75.80 31.42 50.19
CA LEU A 87 -75.58 32.32 51.32
C LEU A 87 -76.85 32.48 52.16
N THR A 88 -76.68 32.35 53.48
CA THR A 88 -77.71 32.56 54.48
C THR A 88 -77.75 34.02 54.93
N GLU A 89 -78.79 34.41 55.68
CA GLU A 89 -78.84 35.75 56.30
C GLU A 89 -77.74 35.97 57.35
N GLU A 90 -77.27 34.89 57.98
CA GLU A 90 -76.13 34.94 58.91
C GLU A 90 -74.84 35.26 58.14
N ASP A 91 -74.61 34.61 57.01
CA ASP A 91 -73.46 34.88 56.14
C ASP A 91 -73.47 36.32 55.59
N ARG A 92 -74.64 36.85 55.24
CA ARG A 92 -74.79 38.25 54.80
C ARG A 92 -74.37 39.21 55.90
N THR A 93 -74.74 38.90 57.14
CA THR A 93 -74.37 39.71 58.32
C THR A 93 -72.87 39.63 58.54
N GLU A 94 -72.28 38.44 58.43
CA GLU A 94 -70.84 38.22 58.57
C GLU A 94 -70.00 38.94 57.49
N ILE A 95 -70.46 38.93 56.23
CA ILE A 95 -69.83 39.71 55.15
C ILE A 95 -69.86 41.21 55.46
N ASN A 96 -70.98 41.74 55.96
CA ASN A 96 -71.09 43.16 56.29
C ASN A 96 -70.15 43.53 57.46
N ASP A 97 -70.12 42.71 58.52
CA ASP A 97 -69.19 42.89 59.63
C ASP A 97 -67.73 42.84 59.18
N TYR A 98 -67.41 42.02 58.18
CA TYR A 98 -66.08 41.95 57.61
C TYR A 98 -65.74 43.19 56.76
N LEU A 99 -66.68 43.67 55.94
CA LEU A 99 -66.53 44.89 55.15
C LEU A 99 -66.33 46.12 56.04
N ASP A 100 -67.06 46.21 57.16
CA ASP A 100 -66.90 47.30 58.12
C ASP A 100 -65.52 47.32 58.77
N LYS A 101 -64.89 46.15 58.95
CA LYS A 101 -63.51 46.02 59.48
C LYS A 101 -62.43 46.42 58.47
N LEU A 102 -62.69 46.27 57.17
CA LEU A 102 -61.67 46.48 56.12
C LEU A 102 -61.29 47.95 55.90
N LYS A 103 -62.13 48.92 56.31
CA LYS A 103 -61.97 50.40 56.17
C LYS A 103 -61.73 50.95 54.75
N SER A 104 -60.93 50.30 53.89
CA SER A 104 -60.74 50.59 52.46
C SER A 104 -60.14 49.40 51.71
N GLY A 105 -60.71 49.02 50.57
CA GLY A 105 -60.25 47.90 49.73
C GLY A 105 -61.41 47.24 48.97
N ASP A 106 -61.12 46.21 48.20
CA ASP A 106 -62.11 45.32 47.59
C ASP A 106 -62.20 43.98 48.35
N LEU A 107 -63.40 43.41 48.42
CA LEU A 107 -63.63 42.05 48.89
C LEU A 107 -63.98 41.17 47.68
N LYS A 108 -63.12 40.20 47.37
CA LYS A 108 -63.32 39.27 46.25
C LYS A 108 -64.04 38.01 46.73
N LEU A 109 -65.18 37.70 46.14
CA LEU A 109 -65.90 36.44 46.40
C LEU A 109 -65.41 35.37 45.43
N THR A 110 -64.91 34.24 45.94
CA THR A 110 -64.41 33.12 45.11
C THR A 110 -65.14 31.84 45.47
N ALA A 111 -65.76 31.21 44.47
CA ALA A 111 -66.38 29.89 44.65
C ALA A 111 -65.30 28.79 44.57
N CYS A 112 -65.20 27.95 45.60
CA CYS A 112 -64.19 26.90 45.70
C CYS A 112 -64.84 25.51 45.77
N GLU A 113 -64.33 24.53 45.03
CA GLU A 113 -64.71 23.13 45.25
C GLU A 113 -64.23 22.70 46.65
N SER A 114 -65.16 22.31 47.51
CA SER A 114 -64.86 21.80 48.85
C SER A 114 -64.17 20.43 48.73
N ALA A 115 -62.85 20.46 48.59
CA ALA A 115 -61.87 19.51 49.11
C ALA A 115 -60.55 19.71 48.36
N ASN A 116 -59.87 20.83 48.61
CA ASN A 116 -58.42 20.77 48.54
C ASN A 116 -57.98 20.31 49.92
N THR A 117 -57.51 19.07 50.02
CA THR A 117 -56.64 18.62 51.12
C THR A 117 -55.36 19.44 51.07
N GLY A 118 -55.47 20.71 51.46
CA GLY A 118 -54.37 21.62 51.65
C GLY A 118 -53.54 21.08 52.79
N LYS A 119 -52.27 20.83 52.51
CA LYS A 119 -51.28 20.55 53.54
C LYS A 119 -51.29 21.67 54.58
N ARG A 120 -51.56 21.35 55.85
CA ARG A 120 -51.48 22.32 56.95
C ARG A 120 -50.01 22.53 57.32
N PHE A 121 -49.57 23.78 57.41
CA PHE A 121 -48.23 24.12 57.86
C PHE A 121 -48.29 24.74 59.27
N LYS A 122 -47.34 24.38 60.14
CA LYS A 122 -47.15 24.97 61.47
C LYS A 122 -45.78 25.67 61.53
N ASN A 123 -45.57 26.55 62.51
CA ASN A 123 -44.25 27.14 62.73
C ASN A 123 -43.20 26.04 62.95
N THR A 124 -42.08 26.13 62.25
CA THR A 124 -41.02 25.11 62.33
C THR A 124 -40.43 25.01 63.73
N ASP A 125 -40.28 23.78 64.23
CA ASP A 125 -39.56 23.54 65.50
C ASP A 125 -38.06 23.75 65.31
N THR A 126 -37.59 24.93 65.69
CA THR A 126 -36.17 25.31 65.59
C THR A 126 -35.25 24.51 66.52
N SER A 127 -35.78 23.83 67.54
CA SER A 127 -34.97 23.06 68.48
C SER A 127 -34.40 21.77 67.88
N GLU A 128 -35.04 21.24 66.82
CA GLU A 128 -34.57 20.04 66.10
C GLU A 128 -33.45 20.35 65.08
N ILE A 129 -33.19 21.63 64.79
CA ILE A 129 -32.21 22.07 63.80
C ILE A 129 -30.79 21.99 64.37
N LYS A 130 -30.03 20.98 63.96
CA LYS A 130 -28.61 20.85 64.32
C LYS A 130 -27.76 21.88 63.58
N THR A 131 -27.08 22.76 64.32
CA THR A 131 -26.15 23.75 63.75
C THR A 131 -24.77 23.13 63.47
N GLY A 132 -24.18 23.46 62.33
CA GLY A 132 -22.82 23.03 61.94
C GLY A 132 -22.06 24.18 61.29
N ASP A 133 -20.74 24.20 61.43
CA ASP A 133 -19.86 25.29 60.96
C ASP A 133 -19.65 25.36 59.43
N GLY A 134 -20.31 24.47 58.68
CA GLY A 134 -20.24 24.39 57.21
C GLY A 134 -18.89 23.91 56.66
N SER A 135 -17.88 23.68 57.50
CA SER A 135 -16.51 23.32 57.08
C SER A 135 -16.43 21.97 56.34
N GLY A 136 -17.39 21.08 56.58
CA GLY A 136 -17.55 19.80 55.89
C GLY A 136 -18.39 19.84 54.60
N PHE A 137 -19.04 20.96 54.25
CA PHE A 137 -19.91 21.02 53.08
C PHE A 137 -19.08 21.11 51.78
N LYS A 138 -19.02 20.00 51.03
CA LYS A 138 -18.40 19.96 49.71
C LYS A 138 -19.48 20.02 48.63
N LEU A 139 -19.60 21.16 47.95
CA LEU A 139 -20.54 21.32 46.84
C LEU A 139 -20.21 20.34 45.69
N ILE A 140 -20.98 19.26 45.57
CA ILE A 140 -20.88 18.33 44.45
C ILE A 140 -21.73 18.87 43.31
N LYS A 141 -21.08 19.44 42.29
CA LYS A 141 -21.78 19.90 41.09
C LYS A 141 -22.41 18.69 40.38
N SER A 142 -23.70 18.77 40.05
CA SER A 142 -24.39 17.75 39.25
C SER A 142 -23.62 17.47 37.95
N LYS A 143 -23.30 16.21 37.72
CA LYS A 143 -22.68 15.69 36.49
C LYS A 143 -23.48 14.46 36.10
N LEU A 144 -23.87 14.36 34.84
CA LEU A 144 -24.48 13.14 34.33
C LEU A 144 -23.38 12.07 34.17
N PRO A 145 -23.45 10.93 34.89
CA PRO A 145 -22.51 9.84 34.70
C PRO A 145 -22.55 9.33 33.26
N LEU A 146 -21.40 8.91 32.72
CA LEU A 146 -21.28 8.52 31.32
C LEU A 146 -22.13 7.27 30.98
N SER A 147 -22.26 6.34 31.93
CA SER A 147 -23.14 5.16 31.82
C SER A 147 -24.61 5.54 31.66
N ASN A 148 -25.08 6.54 32.42
CA ASN A 148 -26.44 7.05 32.33
C ASN A 148 -26.66 7.80 31.01
N ALA A 149 -25.69 8.62 30.59
CA ALA A 149 -25.73 9.28 29.29
C ALA A 149 -25.80 8.26 28.14
N PHE A 150 -25.02 7.17 28.23
CA PHE A 150 -25.04 6.08 27.25
C PHE A 150 -26.38 5.35 27.22
N LYS A 151 -26.97 5.03 28.38
CA LYS A 151 -28.29 4.38 28.46
C LYS A 151 -29.39 5.26 27.84
N ILE A 152 -29.35 6.57 28.10
CA ILE A 152 -30.28 7.55 27.51
C ILE A 152 -30.06 7.68 25.99
N GLY A 153 -28.81 7.72 25.55
CA GLY A 153 -28.45 7.74 24.12
C GLY A 153 -28.94 6.50 23.38
N ALA A 154 -28.65 5.31 23.93
CA ALA A 154 -29.09 4.02 23.38
C ALA A 154 -30.63 3.91 23.32
N GLY A 155 -31.33 4.43 24.33
CA GLY A 155 -32.80 4.51 24.32
C GLY A 155 -33.35 5.34 23.15
N GLY A 156 -32.61 6.36 22.70
CA GLY A 156 -32.96 7.21 21.56
C GLY A 156 -33.09 6.49 20.23
N LEU A 157 -32.33 5.41 20.04
CA LEU A 157 -32.30 4.66 18.79
C LEU A 157 -33.64 3.95 18.48
N LYS A 158 -34.48 3.70 19.50
CA LYS A 158 -35.72 2.92 19.33
C LYS A 158 -36.84 3.65 18.59
N HIS A 159 -36.83 4.98 18.57
CA HIS A 159 -37.95 5.77 18.07
C HIS A 159 -38.01 5.89 16.53
N LYS A 160 -36.97 5.45 15.79
CA LYS A 160 -36.88 5.63 14.32
C LYS A 160 -36.21 4.45 13.60
N LYS A 161 -36.80 3.26 13.71
CA LYS A 161 -36.24 2.01 13.15
C LYS A 161 -35.86 2.13 11.66
N ILE A 162 -36.72 2.66 10.80
CA ILE A 162 -36.46 2.75 9.35
C ILE A 162 -35.32 3.72 9.04
N ARG A 163 -35.38 4.95 9.57
CA ARG A 163 -34.33 5.96 9.32
C ARG A 163 -32.99 5.53 9.92
N LEU A 164 -33.01 4.89 11.10
CA LEU A 164 -31.82 4.32 11.71
C LEU A 164 -31.20 3.26 10.80
N VAL A 165 -32.00 2.33 10.27
CA VAL A 165 -31.53 1.30 9.33
C VAL A 165 -30.92 1.94 8.08
N ILE A 166 -31.59 2.92 7.47
CA ILE A 166 -31.07 3.63 6.28
C ILE A 166 -29.76 4.37 6.62
N THR A 167 -29.68 5.00 7.80
CA THR A 167 -28.47 5.72 8.24
C THR A 167 -27.31 4.76 8.45
N ILE A 168 -27.55 3.63 9.13
CA ILE A 168 -26.56 2.56 9.31
C ILE A 168 -26.12 2.04 7.95
N LEU A 169 -27.04 1.71 7.04
CA LEU A 169 -26.71 1.19 5.71
C LEU A 169 -25.82 2.17 4.92
N LEU A 170 -26.26 3.42 4.76
CA LEU A 170 -25.51 4.42 3.98
C LEU A 170 -24.17 4.79 4.63
N SER A 171 -24.13 4.86 5.97
CA SER A 171 -22.88 5.12 6.68
C SER A 171 -21.93 3.91 6.60
N CYS A 172 -22.44 2.68 6.66
CA CYS A 172 -21.66 1.47 6.47
C CYS A 172 -21.05 1.39 5.06
N ILE A 173 -21.81 1.80 4.03
CA ILE A 173 -21.27 1.93 2.66
C ILE A 173 -20.17 2.99 2.64
N ALA A 174 -20.40 4.17 3.23
CA ALA A 174 -19.40 5.24 3.27
C ALA A 174 -18.11 4.82 4.02
N PHE A 175 -18.23 4.20 5.19
CA PHE A 175 -17.09 3.67 5.96
C PHE A 175 -16.40 2.51 5.23
N GLY A 176 -17.17 1.66 4.53
CA GLY A 176 -16.62 0.59 3.69
C GLY A 176 -15.81 1.14 2.51
N LEU A 177 -16.36 2.12 1.80
CA LEU A 177 -15.67 2.80 0.70
C LEU A 177 -14.46 3.62 1.19
N PHE A 178 -14.54 4.23 2.37
CA PHE A 178 -13.38 4.82 3.05
C PHE A 178 -12.31 3.78 3.32
N GLY A 179 -12.66 2.62 3.91
CA GLY A 179 -11.72 1.55 4.20
C GLY A 179 -11.08 0.93 2.96
N LEU A 180 -11.85 0.74 1.89
CA LEU A 180 -11.33 0.32 0.58
C LEU A 180 -10.39 1.38 -0.01
N SER A 181 -10.80 2.65 0.03
CA SER A 181 -9.99 3.77 -0.48
C SER A 181 -8.70 3.94 0.32
N ASP A 182 -8.71 3.79 1.64
CA ASP A 182 -7.48 3.76 2.45
C ASP A 182 -6.60 2.56 2.10
N THR A 183 -7.19 1.39 1.81
CA THR A 183 -6.40 0.21 1.42
C THR A 183 -5.63 0.45 0.13
N PHE A 184 -6.24 1.12 -0.86
CA PHE A 184 -5.55 1.58 -2.07
C PHE A 184 -4.59 2.76 -1.79
N GLY A 185 -5.03 3.72 -0.97
CA GLY A 185 -4.29 4.94 -0.65
C GLY A 185 -3.05 4.71 0.21
N ALA A 186 -2.93 3.54 0.81
CA ALA A 186 -1.79 3.09 1.60
C ALA A 186 -0.89 2.11 0.84
N TYR A 187 -0.93 2.15 -0.49
CA TYR A 187 -0.02 1.39 -1.31
C TYR A 187 1.43 1.66 -0.89
N ASN A 188 2.18 0.57 -0.69
CA ASN A 188 3.59 0.60 -0.39
C ASN A 188 4.25 -0.53 -1.18
N HIS A 189 5.20 -0.16 -2.04
CA HIS A 189 5.84 -1.09 -2.96
C HIS A 189 6.48 -2.28 -2.24
N VAL A 190 7.26 -2.05 -1.19
CA VAL A 190 7.91 -3.10 -0.38
C VAL A 190 6.89 -4.08 0.20
N LYS A 191 5.82 -3.56 0.83
CA LYS A 191 4.78 -4.41 1.44
C LYS A 191 4.01 -5.22 0.39
N THR A 192 3.64 -4.57 -0.72
CA THR A 192 2.94 -5.23 -1.82
C THR A 192 3.82 -6.29 -2.47
N CYS A 193 5.08 -5.99 -2.77
CA CYS A 193 6.06 -6.94 -3.28
C CYS A 193 6.23 -8.13 -2.33
N THR A 194 6.42 -7.88 -1.03
CA THR A 194 6.55 -8.93 -0.01
C THR A 194 5.34 -9.87 0.00
N ASN A 195 4.12 -9.32 0.07
CA ASN A 195 2.91 -10.15 0.06
C ASN A 195 2.81 -10.94 -1.25
N SER A 196 3.12 -10.29 -2.38
CA SER A 196 3.00 -10.90 -3.69
C SER A 196 3.97 -12.06 -3.88
N LEU A 197 5.21 -11.94 -3.40
CA LEU A 197 6.22 -13.01 -3.43
C LEU A 197 5.81 -14.20 -2.57
N VAL A 198 5.31 -13.95 -1.35
CA VAL A 198 4.87 -14.99 -0.41
C VAL A 198 3.63 -15.71 -0.93
N ASP A 199 2.61 -14.97 -1.38
CA ASP A 199 1.35 -15.53 -1.87
C ASP A 199 1.54 -16.33 -3.17
N SER A 200 2.52 -15.94 -4.01
CA SER A 200 2.87 -16.65 -5.25
C SER A 200 3.81 -17.85 -5.03
N GLY A 201 4.27 -18.10 -3.80
CA GLY A 201 5.09 -19.27 -3.49
C GLY A 201 6.46 -19.29 -4.20
N VAL A 202 7.03 -18.11 -4.47
CA VAL A 202 8.31 -17.99 -5.18
C VAL A 202 9.43 -18.66 -4.37
N LYS A 203 10.10 -19.65 -4.97
CA LYS A 203 11.10 -20.49 -4.27
C LYS A 203 12.51 -19.91 -4.26
N SER A 204 12.87 -19.12 -5.27
CA SER A 204 14.18 -18.50 -5.41
C SER A 204 14.07 -16.99 -5.54
N VAL A 205 15.07 -16.28 -5.04
CA VAL A 205 15.25 -14.86 -5.25
C VAL A 205 16.39 -14.66 -6.23
N SER A 206 16.14 -13.92 -7.29
CA SER A 206 17.17 -13.50 -8.24
C SER A 206 17.27 -11.99 -8.22
N VAL A 207 18.48 -11.45 -8.23
CA VAL A 207 18.70 -9.99 -8.20
C VAL A 207 19.69 -9.56 -9.27
N ALA A 208 19.38 -8.44 -9.92
CA ALA A 208 20.26 -7.77 -10.85
C ALA A 208 20.56 -6.35 -10.37
N LYS A 209 21.78 -5.88 -10.64
CA LYS A 209 22.21 -4.54 -10.26
C LYS A 209 21.52 -3.50 -11.14
N SER A 210 21.03 -2.43 -10.52
CA SER A 210 20.51 -1.26 -11.22
C SER A 210 20.99 0.02 -10.55
N LYS A 211 21.17 1.07 -11.36
CA LYS A 211 21.58 2.39 -10.88
C LYS A 211 20.52 3.44 -11.20
N LYS A 212 20.40 4.43 -10.32
CA LYS A 212 19.49 5.55 -10.48
C LYS A 212 20.09 6.56 -11.44
N ASN A 213 19.34 6.94 -12.47
CA ASN A 213 19.66 8.00 -13.41
C ASN A 213 18.47 8.97 -13.47
N GLY A 214 18.60 10.15 -12.84
CA GLY A 214 17.48 11.05 -12.60
C GLY A 214 16.39 10.38 -11.76
N ASP A 215 15.17 10.34 -12.30
CA ASP A 215 14.00 9.73 -11.65
C ASP A 215 13.81 8.24 -12.00
N TYR A 216 14.65 7.69 -12.87
CA TYR A 216 14.50 6.32 -13.40
C TYR A 216 15.62 5.41 -12.92
N TRP A 217 15.33 4.12 -12.82
CA TRP A 217 16.32 3.09 -12.56
C TRP A 217 16.72 2.44 -13.89
N ARG A 218 18.03 2.33 -14.13
CA ARG A 218 18.60 1.61 -15.27
C ARG A 218 19.16 0.29 -14.79
N ASP A 219 18.82 -0.78 -15.49
CA ASP A 219 19.22 -2.16 -15.23
C ASP A 219 20.08 -2.76 -16.36
N TYR A 220 20.38 -1.98 -17.39
CA TYR A 220 21.12 -2.46 -18.57
C TYR A 220 22.64 -2.47 -18.35
N GLY A 221 23.26 -3.63 -18.55
CA GLY A 221 24.71 -3.80 -18.65
C GLY A 221 25.48 -3.85 -17.32
N TYR A 222 24.85 -3.47 -16.22
CA TYR A 222 25.46 -3.51 -14.89
C TYR A 222 25.73 -4.95 -14.44
N ARG A 223 26.85 -5.12 -13.73
CA ARG A 223 27.31 -6.42 -13.22
C ARG A 223 27.65 -6.34 -11.73
N ILE A 224 27.72 -7.50 -11.12
CA ILE A 224 28.01 -7.69 -9.69
C ILE A 224 29.43 -8.25 -9.56
N SER A 225 30.24 -7.63 -8.71
CA SER A 225 31.55 -8.13 -8.29
C SER A 225 31.42 -9.18 -7.19
N GLU A 226 32.47 -9.98 -6.98
CA GLU A 226 32.51 -10.94 -5.86
C GLU A 226 32.33 -10.24 -4.49
N LYS A 227 32.88 -9.03 -4.35
CA LYS A 227 32.70 -8.22 -3.14
C LYS A 227 31.24 -7.84 -2.94
N GLU A 228 30.60 -7.26 -3.96
CA GLU A 228 29.18 -6.90 -3.91
C GLU A 228 28.29 -8.13 -3.67
N LEU A 229 28.62 -9.29 -4.26
CA LEU A 229 27.86 -10.53 -4.04
C LEU A 229 27.81 -10.93 -2.55
N ASN A 230 28.92 -10.77 -1.84
CA ASN A 230 29.00 -11.02 -0.40
C ASN A 230 28.21 -9.97 0.40
N GLU A 231 28.34 -8.69 0.06
CA GLU A 231 27.56 -7.60 0.69
C GLU A 231 26.04 -7.77 0.50
N ILE A 232 25.62 -8.19 -0.70
CA ILE A 232 24.23 -8.53 -1.03
C ILE A 232 23.77 -9.69 -0.16
N SER A 233 24.58 -10.74 -0.04
CA SER A 233 24.24 -11.93 0.75
C SER A 233 24.03 -11.59 2.22
N GLU A 234 24.94 -10.80 2.79
CA GLU A 234 24.86 -10.32 4.18
C GLU A 234 23.66 -9.40 4.38
N GLY A 235 23.46 -8.43 3.49
CA GLY A 235 22.39 -7.44 3.59
C GLY A 235 20.99 -8.04 3.47
N MET A 236 20.82 -9.08 2.64
CA MET A 236 19.55 -9.81 2.50
C MET A 236 19.39 -10.92 3.53
N ASN A 237 20.47 -11.29 4.25
CA ASN A 237 20.55 -12.50 5.06
C ASN A 237 20.14 -13.76 4.28
N VAL A 238 20.60 -13.85 3.03
CA VAL A 238 20.37 -14.96 2.11
C VAL A 238 21.69 -15.28 1.42
N LYS A 239 22.07 -16.56 1.37
CA LYS A 239 23.27 -16.94 0.60
C LYS A 239 22.97 -16.78 -0.89
N MET A 240 23.65 -15.83 -1.52
CA MET A 240 23.53 -15.59 -2.96
C MET A 240 24.69 -16.26 -3.72
N HIS A 241 24.37 -16.78 -4.90
CA HIS A 241 25.30 -17.37 -5.85
C HIS A 241 25.34 -16.53 -7.12
N GLY A 242 26.53 -16.11 -7.54
CA GLY A 242 26.71 -15.32 -8.74
C GLY A 242 26.55 -16.16 -10.01
N VAL A 243 25.83 -15.63 -10.99
CA VAL A 243 25.71 -16.23 -12.32
C VAL A 243 26.59 -15.47 -13.29
N TYR A 244 27.60 -16.14 -13.82
CA TYR A 244 28.52 -15.57 -14.79
C TYR A 244 27.87 -15.54 -16.16
N ARG A 245 27.74 -14.35 -16.73
CA ARG A 245 27.37 -14.18 -18.13
C ARG A 245 28.61 -13.73 -18.88
N PRO A 246 29.14 -14.50 -19.84
CA PRO A 246 30.23 -14.00 -20.68
C PRO A 246 29.80 -12.76 -21.48
N ILE A 247 30.78 -11.93 -21.83
CA ILE A 247 30.55 -10.81 -22.75
C ILE A 247 30.44 -11.40 -24.17
N LYS A 248 29.47 -10.96 -24.97
CA LYS A 248 29.16 -11.54 -26.30
C LYS A 248 28.91 -13.06 -26.24
N PHE A 249 28.14 -13.49 -25.25
CA PHE A 249 27.80 -14.88 -25.09
C PHE A 249 26.79 -15.32 -26.15
N ASN A 250 27.15 -16.32 -26.96
CA ASN A 250 26.21 -17.05 -27.81
C ASN A 250 25.93 -18.42 -27.20
N GLY A 251 24.83 -18.54 -26.47
CA GLY A 251 24.36 -19.79 -25.88
C GLY A 251 23.28 -20.49 -26.70
N ASP A 252 23.07 -20.10 -27.96
CA ASP A 252 22.09 -20.71 -28.83
C ASP A 252 22.46 -22.19 -29.10
N ILE A 253 21.55 -23.09 -28.72
CA ILE A 253 21.65 -24.53 -28.94
C ILE A 253 20.57 -25.05 -29.89
N SER A 254 19.94 -24.15 -30.68
CA SER A 254 18.94 -24.50 -31.70
C SER A 254 19.48 -25.45 -32.77
N ALA A 255 20.78 -25.42 -33.05
CA ALA A 255 21.44 -26.35 -33.96
C ALA A 255 21.41 -27.82 -33.48
N PHE A 256 21.05 -28.08 -32.22
CA PHE A 256 21.00 -29.42 -31.62
C PHE A 256 19.57 -29.97 -31.51
N ILE A 257 18.57 -29.27 -32.03
CA ILE A 257 17.17 -29.71 -32.01
C ILE A 257 16.62 -29.88 -33.43
N ASN A 258 15.46 -30.53 -33.56
CA ASN A 258 14.75 -30.65 -34.83
C ASN A 258 13.92 -29.38 -35.10
N PRO A 259 14.29 -28.55 -36.10
CA PRO A 259 13.54 -27.32 -36.40
C PRO A 259 12.17 -27.58 -37.03
N ASP A 260 11.93 -28.79 -37.57
CA ASP A 260 10.65 -29.16 -38.19
C ASP A 260 9.57 -29.50 -37.15
N ILE A 261 9.95 -29.65 -35.88
CA ILE A 261 8.99 -29.93 -34.80
C ILE A 261 8.42 -28.62 -34.28
N LYS A 262 7.11 -28.47 -34.44
CA LYS A 262 6.34 -27.39 -33.83
C LYS A 262 6.31 -27.58 -32.30
N LEU A 263 6.97 -26.69 -31.55
CA LEU A 263 7.12 -26.80 -30.09
C LEU A 263 5.90 -26.33 -29.29
N THR A 264 5.17 -25.36 -29.83
CA THR A 264 3.95 -24.76 -29.27
C THR A 264 2.89 -24.65 -30.36
N GLU A 265 1.61 -24.73 -30.01
CA GLU A 265 0.53 -24.57 -30.99
C GLU A 265 0.18 -23.11 -31.30
N THR A 266 0.79 -22.17 -30.59
CA THR A 266 0.66 -20.71 -30.74
C THR A 266 1.86 -20.12 -31.49
N ASP A 267 1.83 -18.82 -31.76
CA ASP A 267 2.98 -18.08 -32.30
C ASP A 267 4.06 -17.80 -31.24
N TYR A 268 3.80 -18.14 -29.97
CA TYR A 268 4.72 -17.93 -28.86
C TYR A 268 5.56 -19.18 -28.62
N ASN A 269 6.88 -19.05 -28.67
CA ASN A 269 7.79 -20.15 -28.35
C ASN A 269 8.37 -19.99 -26.93
N ILE A 270 7.89 -20.81 -26.00
CA ILE A 270 8.40 -20.88 -24.62
C ILE A 270 9.35 -22.06 -24.40
N TYR A 271 9.70 -22.80 -25.45
CA TYR A 271 10.71 -23.87 -25.41
C TYR A 271 11.96 -23.36 -26.12
N ASN A 272 12.61 -22.40 -25.48
CA ASN A 272 13.73 -21.68 -26.06
C ASN A 272 15.04 -22.47 -25.88
N PRO A 273 15.69 -22.92 -26.96
CA PRO A 273 16.94 -23.68 -26.88
C PRO A 273 18.12 -22.72 -26.66
N ILE A 274 18.15 -22.02 -25.53
CA ILE A 274 19.19 -21.04 -25.20
C ILE A 274 19.79 -21.36 -23.83
N ILE A 275 21.10 -21.27 -23.75
CA ILE A 275 21.84 -21.11 -22.50
C ILE A 275 22.15 -19.62 -22.34
N ASN A 276 21.97 -19.08 -21.13
CA ASN A 276 22.09 -17.64 -20.82
C ASN A 276 23.21 -17.33 -19.82
N GLY A 277 24.03 -18.32 -19.45
CA GLY A 277 25.24 -18.13 -18.65
C GLY A 277 25.73 -19.41 -18.00
N PHE A 278 26.65 -19.25 -17.05
CA PHE A 278 27.25 -20.31 -16.27
C PHE A 278 27.11 -20.06 -14.77
N ALA A 279 26.90 -21.13 -14.01
CA ALA A 279 26.94 -21.10 -12.55
C ALA A 279 27.61 -22.36 -12.02
N SER A 280 28.30 -22.27 -10.88
CA SER A 280 28.85 -23.45 -10.22
C SER A 280 27.74 -24.29 -9.59
N VAL A 281 27.85 -25.62 -9.68
CA VAL A 281 26.99 -26.55 -8.94
C VAL A 281 27.82 -27.57 -8.17
N ASN A 282 27.41 -27.81 -6.93
CA ASN A 282 27.94 -28.83 -6.03
C ASN A 282 26.86 -29.19 -4.99
N ASP A 283 27.11 -30.16 -4.12
CA ASP A 283 26.15 -30.58 -3.10
C ASP A 283 25.70 -29.45 -2.15
N THR A 284 26.58 -28.47 -1.89
CA THR A 284 26.26 -27.31 -1.06
C THR A 284 25.27 -26.40 -1.78
N VAL A 285 25.52 -26.08 -3.05
CA VAL A 285 24.60 -25.27 -3.88
C VAL A 285 23.25 -25.97 -4.02
N LEU A 286 23.22 -27.29 -4.26
CA LEU A 286 21.96 -28.04 -4.33
C LEU A 286 21.16 -27.93 -3.04
N LYS A 287 21.84 -28.06 -1.88
CA LYS A 287 21.20 -27.96 -0.56
C LYS A 287 20.70 -26.55 -0.28
N ASP A 288 21.52 -25.53 -0.55
CA ASP A 288 21.21 -24.13 -0.30
C ASP A 288 20.01 -23.69 -1.14
N MET A 289 19.97 -24.10 -2.41
CA MET A 289 18.90 -23.77 -3.36
C MET A 289 17.67 -24.68 -3.25
N GLY A 290 17.79 -25.84 -2.60
CA GLY A 290 16.74 -26.86 -2.54
C GLY A 290 16.55 -27.62 -3.86
N TYR A 291 17.58 -27.69 -4.70
CA TYR A 291 17.59 -28.38 -5.99
C TYR A 291 17.87 -29.88 -5.84
N LYS A 292 17.48 -30.65 -6.86
CA LYS A 292 17.63 -32.11 -6.86
C LYS A 292 18.21 -32.60 -8.18
N VAL A 293 19.15 -33.54 -8.12
CA VAL A 293 19.62 -34.25 -9.31
C VAL A 293 18.56 -35.26 -9.73
N LEU A 294 18.02 -35.12 -10.94
CA LEU A 294 17.00 -35.99 -11.52
C LEU A 294 17.62 -37.18 -12.26
N ALA A 295 18.79 -36.99 -12.86
CA ALA A 295 19.59 -38.04 -13.49
C ALA A 295 21.07 -37.64 -13.58
N GLY A 296 21.93 -38.64 -13.68
CA GLY A 296 23.38 -38.45 -13.91
C GLY A 296 24.18 -38.13 -12.65
N THR A 297 25.35 -37.52 -12.84
CA THR A 297 26.30 -37.12 -11.78
C THR A 297 26.71 -35.67 -11.97
N LEU A 298 26.97 -34.96 -10.87
CA LEU A 298 27.41 -33.57 -10.97
C LEU A 298 28.70 -33.44 -11.80
N PRO A 299 28.82 -32.37 -12.62
CA PRO A 299 29.95 -32.16 -13.51
C PRO A 299 31.28 -32.04 -12.76
N ASP A 300 32.34 -32.61 -13.34
CA ASP A 300 33.71 -32.47 -12.87
C ASP A 300 34.29 -31.12 -13.30
N GLY A 301 34.74 -30.32 -12.34
CA GLY A 301 35.23 -28.97 -12.62
C GLY A 301 36.56 -28.90 -13.38
N ALA A 302 37.24 -30.03 -13.57
CA ALA A 302 38.43 -30.12 -14.42
C ALA A 302 38.09 -30.36 -15.91
N LYS A 303 36.84 -30.71 -16.24
CA LYS A 303 36.41 -31.14 -17.58
C LYS A 303 35.35 -30.22 -18.16
N ASP A 304 35.15 -30.32 -19.47
CA ASP A 304 34.11 -29.59 -20.19
C ASP A 304 32.75 -30.30 -20.04
N GLU A 305 32.31 -30.41 -18.79
CA GLU A 305 31.08 -31.08 -18.36
C GLU A 305 30.08 -30.07 -17.81
N ILE A 306 28.81 -30.25 -18.12
CA ILE A 306 27.71 -29.40 -17.63
C ILE A 306 26.56 -30.24 -17.10
N ALA A 307 25.86 -29.71 -16.10
CA ALA A 307 24.50 -30.07 -15.78
C ALA A 307 23.54 -29.07 -16.43
N VAL A 308 22.38 -29.56 -16.86
CA VAL A 308 21.30 -28.74 -17.43
C VAL A 308 20.06 -28.81 -16.53
N SER A 309 19.19 -27.82 -16.65
CA SER A 309 17.92 -27.82 -15.92
C SER A 309 16.93 -28.84 -16.49
N ASP A 310 15.93 -29.17 -15.68
CA ASP A 310 14.72 -29.87 -16.10
C ASP A 310 13.96 -29.13 -17.23
N TYR A 311 14.02 -27.80 -17.27
CA TYR A 311 13.49 -26.99 -18.38
C TYR A 311 14.20 -27.29 -19.71
N ILE A 312 15.54 -27.26 -19.75
CA ILE A 312 16.31 -27.57 -20.97
C ILE A 312 16.05 -29.02 -21.41
N PHE A 313 15.88 -29.94 -20.46
CA PHE A 313 15.45 -31.30 -20.79
C PHE A 313 14.08 -31.32 -21.48
N GLU A 314 13.07 -30.58 -21.02
CA GLU A 314 11.75 -30.54 -21.66
C GLU A 314 11.82 -29.96 -23.08
N VAL A 315 12.73 -29.00 -23.35
CA VAL A 315 13.02 -28.53 -24.71
C VAL A 315 13.47 -29.69 -25.60
N PHE A 316 14.50 -30.45 -25.21
CA PHE A 316 15.00 -31.59 -25.99
C PHE A 316 14.01 -32.76 -26.08
N LYS A 317 13.20 -32.98 -25.05
CA LYS A 317 12.14 -33.99 -25.06
C LYS A 317 11.09 -33.72 -26.12
N LYS A 318 10.74 -32.45 -26.34
CA LYS A 318 9.83 -32.03 -27.41
C LYS A 318 10.52 -31.98 -28.76
N ALA A 319 11.68 -31.33 -28.82
CA ALA A 319 12.34 -30.98 -30.07
C ALA A 319 13.24 -32.09 -30.62
N GLN A 320 13.42 -33.20 -29.90
CA GLN A 320 14.42 -34.24 -30.18
C GLN A 320 15.86 -33.69 -30.12
N TYR A 321 16.85 -34.57 -30.17
CA TYR A 321 18.27 -34.22 -30.11
C TYR A 321 18.98 -34.55 -31.42
N PHE A 322 19.79 -33.63 -31.90
CA PHE A 322 20.71 -33.81 -33.01
C PHE A 322 22.15 -33.61 -32.52
N ASP A 323 23.08 -34.45 -32.93
CA ASP A 323 24.49 -34.39 -32.51
C ASP A 323 25.36 -33.44 -33.35
N GLY A 324 24.76 -32.76 -34.33
CA GLY A 324 25.45 -31.86 -35.27
C GLY A 324 26.22 -32.59 -36.38
N LYS A 325 26.34 -33.92 -36.35
CA LYS A 325 27.34 -34.67 -37.13
C LYS A 325 26.75 -35.87 -37.87
N THR A 326 25.68 -36.49 -37.39
CA THR A 326 25.12 -37.73 -37.95
C THR A 326 24.02 -37.42 -38.96
N TYR A 327 24.26 -37.79 -40.23
CA TYR A 327 23.32 -37.60 -41.33
C TYR A 327 23.05 -38.92 -42.06
N ASN A 328 21.79 -39.15 -42.42
CA ASN A 328 21.43 -40.14 -43.43
C ASN A 328 21.78 -39.57 -44.82
N THR A 329 22.37 -40.39 -45.68
CA THR A 329 22.70 -39.99 -47.07
C THR A 329 21.79 -40.75 -48.02
N ALA A 330 20.95 -40.03 -48.76
CA ALA A 330 20.12 -40.60 -49.82
C ALA A 330 20.96 -41.00 -51.05
N LYS A 331 20.38 -41.81 -51.94
CA LYS A 331 21.07 -42.30 -53.15
C LYS A 331 21.46 -41.17 -54.12
N ASP A 332 20.81 -40.02 -54.05
CA ASP A 332 21.12 -38.81 -54.82
C ASP A 332 22.16 -37.90 -54.16
N GLY A 333 22.69 -38.29 -52.99
CA GLY A 333 23.66 -37.53 -52.21
C GLY A 333 23.05 -36.56 -51.18
N THR A 334 21.72 -36.43 -51.12
CA THR A 334 21.05 -35.55 -50.14
C THR A 334 21.31 -36.04 -48.71
N LYS A 335 21.75 -35.13 -47.82
CA LYS A 335 21.98 -35.41 -46.40
C LYS A 335 20.80 -34.94 -45.55
N THR A 336 20.23 -35.83 -44.74
CA THR A 336 19.18 -35.49 -43.77
C THR A 336 19.68 -35.74 -42.34
N PRO A 337 19.54 -34.79 -41.41
CA PRO A 337 19.99 -34.96 -40.03
C PRO A 337 19.29 -36.16 -39.34
N VAL A 338 20.02 -36.88 -38.49
CA VAL A 338 19.45 -37.96 -37.67
C VAL A 338 19.09 -37.42 -36.29
N TYR A 339 17.79 -37.33 -36.02
CA TYR A 339 17.26 -36.90 -34.73
C TYR A 339 17.01 -38.09 -33.80
N THR A 340 17.50 -37.98 -32.56
CA THR A 340 17.29 -38.95 -31.49
C THR A 340 16.18 -38.47 -30.57
N LYS A 341 15.18 -39.33 -30.33
CA LYS A 341 14.09 -39.01 -29.40
C LYS A 341 14.60 -39.07 -27.96
N ILE A 342 14.25 -38.05 -27.17
CA ILE A 342 14.54 -37.96 -25.74
C ILE A 342 13.22 -38.20 -24.98
N ASN A 343 13.15 -39.20 -24.10
CA ASN A 343 11.93 -39.50 -23.32
C ASN A 343 12.19 -39.45 -21.81
N ALA A 344 13.34 -39.93 -21.36
CA ALA A 344 13.75 -39.95 -19.96
C ALA A 344 14.97 -39.04 -19.74
N TYR A 345 15.14 -38.52 -18.52
CA TYR A 345 16.28 -37.65 -18.17
C TYR A 345 17.63 -38.30 -18.50
N THR A 346 17.74 -39.62 -18.36
CA THR A 346 18.94 -40.40 -18.68
C THR A 346 19.34 -40.36 -20.16
N ASP A 347 18.39 -40.11 -21.07
CA ASP A 347 18.65 -40.10 -22.52
C ASP A 347 19.52 -38.92 -22.96
N LEU A 348 19.46 -37.83 -22.18
CA LEU A 348 20.25 -36.61 -22.40
C LEU A 348 21.66 -36.70 -21.80
N ILE A 349 21.89 -37.64 -20.88
CA ILE A 349 23.20 -37.84 -20.26
C ILE A 349 24.19 -38.38 -21.30
N GLY A 350 25.38 -37.78 -21.36
CA GLY A 350 26.43 -38.07 -22.33
C GLY A 350 26.24 -37.40 -23.69
N LYS A 351 25.13 -36.68 -23.92
CA LYS A 351 24.94 -35.88 -25.14
C LYS A 351 25.85 -34.65 -25.12
N LYS A 352 26.20 -34.15 -26.30
CA LYS A 352 27.16 -33.08 -26.49
C LYS A 352 26.49 -31.85 -27.07
N LEU A 353 26.71 -30.71 -26.44
CA LEU A 353 26.18 -29.42 -26.89
C LEU A 353 27.34 -28.49 -27.16
N THR A 354 27.32 -27.78 -28.29
CA THR A 354 28.34 -26.77 -28.59
C THR A 354 27.71 -25.40 -28.50
N PHE A 355 28.23 -24.56 -27.60
CA PHE A 355 27.83 -23.17 -27.46
C PHE A 355 29.00 -22.37 -26.89
N ALA A 356 29.01 -21.06 -27.10
CA ALA A 356 30.15 -20.19 -26.78
C ALA A 356 31.50 -20.77 -27.25
N ASP A 357 31.52 -21.22 -28.52
CA ASP A 357 32.68 -21.78 -29.21
C ASP A 357 33.32 -23.01 -28.56
N LYS A 358 32.59 -23.72 -27.68
CA LYS A 358 33.10 -24.89 -26.95
C LYS A 358 32.07 -26.02 -26.88
N GLU A 359 32.56 -27.26 -26.96
CA GLU A 359 31.75 -28.48 -26.85
C GLU A 359 31.70 -28.92 -25.36
N TYR A 360 30.50 -29.12 -24.83
CA TYR A 360 30.25 -29.56 -23.47
C TYR A 360 29.51 -30.89 -23.44
N THR A 361 29.84 -31.75 -22.48
CA THR A 361 29.13 -33.01 -22.23
C THR A 361 28.10 -32.84 -21.12
N VAL A 362 26.84 -33.20 -21.39
CA VAL A 362 25.78 -33.18 -20.37
C VAL A 362 25.95 -34.36 -19.43
N THR A 363 26.17 -34.11 -18.14
CA THR A 363 26.45 -35.14 -17.12
C THR A 363 25.35 -35.29 -16.08
N ALA A 364 24.51 -34.27 -15.90
CA ALA A 364 23.33 -34.34 -15.04
C ALA A 364 22.16 -33.48 -15.55
N VAL A 365 20.96 -33.87 -15.12
CA VAL A 365 19.75 -33.03 -15.20
C VAL A 365 19.31 -32.67 -13.79
N ILE A 366 19.05 -31.40 -13.54
CA ILE A 366 18.75 -30.86 -12.20
C ILE A 366 17.35 -30.21 -12.20
N ASP A 367 16.54 -30.56 -11.20
CA ASP A 367 15.31 -29.85 -10.86
C ASP A 367 15.66 -28.49 -10.25
N THR A 368 15.46 -27.44 -11.05
CA THR A 368 15.72 -26.05 -10.65
C THR A 368 14.52 -25.39 -10.00
N GLY A 369 13.39 -26.11 -9.89
CA GLY A 369 12.14 -25.61 -9.33
C GLY A 369 11.43 -24.57 -10.20
N PHE A 370 11.82 -24.41 -11.47
CA PHE A 370 11.18 -23.49 -12.41
C PHE A 370 9.77 -23.97 -12.77
N ASP A 371 8.77 -23.10 -12.58
CA ASP A 371 7.37 -23.46 -12.79
C ASP A 371 6.92 -23.22 -14.24
N MET A 372 7.06 -24.25 -15.08
CA MET A 372 6.53 -24.22 -16.45
C MET A 372 5.00 -24.21 -16.51
N SER A 373 4.29 -24.66 -15.46
CA SER A 373 2.83 -24.84 -15.51
C SER A 373 2.10 -23.52 -15.71
N ARG A 374 2.65 -22.42 -15.16
CA ARG A 374 2.14 -21.05 -15.34
C ARG A 374 2.06 -20.61 -16.81
N TYR A 375 2.95 -21.11 -17.66
CA TYR A 375 3.08 -20.69 -19.05
C TYR A 375 2.43 -21.65 -20.04
N THR A 376 1.78 -22.72 -19.57
CA THR A 376 1.13 -23.73 -20.43
C THR A 376 0.10 -23.12 -21.37
N SER A 377 -0.59 -22.06 -20.94
CA SER A 377 -1.56 -21.34 -21.77
C SER A 377 -0.95 -20.69 -23.01
N LEU A 378 0.37 -20.46 -23.03
CA LEU A 378 1.10 -19.99 -24.21
C LEU A 378 1.40 -21.12 -25.19
N THR A 379 1.17 -22.38 -24.84
CA THR A 379 1.48 -23.54 -25.69
C THR A 379 0.27 -24.11 -26.41
N GLU A 380 -0.93 -23.83 -25.92
CA GLU A 380 -2.18 -24.45 -26.39
C GLU A 380 -2.89 -23.59 -27.43
N LYS A 381 -3.53 -24.24 -28.42
CA LYS A 381 -4.28 -23.54 -29.46
C LYS A 381 -5.52 -22.85 -28.88
N LYS A 382 -5.61 -21.53 -29.05
CA LYS A 382 -6.80 -20.74 -28.64
C LYS A 382 -7.63 -20.37 -29.86
N VAL A 383 -8.89 -20.78 -29.88
CA VAL A 383 -9.82 -20.50 -30.98
C VAL A 383 -10.65 -19.26 -30.61
N HIS A 384 -10.47 -18.16 -31.38
CA HIS A 384 -11.11 -16.85 -31.18
C HIS A 384 -10.70 -16.11 -29.90
N GLN A 385 -9.47 -15.57 -29.87
CA GLN A 385 -9.04 -14.63 -28.82
C GLN A 385 -9.52 -13.20 -29.08
N SER A 386 -9.97 -12.56 -28.01
CA SER A 386 -10.12 -11.12 -27.91
C SER A 386 -8.76 -10.41 -27.87
N ARG A 387 -8.75 -9.10 -28.20
CA ARG A 387 -7.54 -8.26 -28.06
C ARG A 387 -7.01 -8.23 -26.62
N ALA A 388 -7.90 -8.28 -25.63
CA ALA A 388 -7.51 -8.30 -24.23
C ALA A 388 -6.73 -9.57 -23.88
N GLU A 389 -7.20 -10.74 -24.34
CA GLU A 389 -6.50 -12.01 -24.13
C GLU A 389 -5.13 -12.05 -24.85
N GLN A 390 -5.03 -11.47 -26.04
CA GLN A 390 -3.73 -11.34 -26.74
C GLN A 390 -2.73 -10.49 -25.95
N MET A 391 -3.19 -9.39 -25.34
CA MET A 391 -2.34 -8.55 -24.48
C MET A 391 -1.89 -9.31 -23.23
N VAL A 392 -2.77 -10.11 -22.61
CA VAL A 392 -2.41 -10.96 -21.46
C VAL A 392 -1.33 -11.97 -21.85
N ASP A 393 -1.47 -12.64 -23.00
CA ASP A 393 -0.47 -13.59 -23.48
C ASP A 393 0.89 -12.92 -23.76
N MET A 394 0.88 -11.70 -24.34
CA MET A 394 2.10 -10.93 -24.57
C MET A 394 2.80 -10.55 -23.26
N ILE A 395 2.03 -10.13 -22.24
CA ILE A 395 2.57 -9.85 -20.90
C ILE A 395 3.16 -11.12 -20.29
N LEU A 396 2.44 -12.24 -20.38
CA LEU A 396 2.86 -13.53 -19.84
C LEU A 396 4.13 -14.06 -20.55
N LEU A 397 4.30 -13.80 -21.86
CA LEU A 397 5.53 -14.12 -22.58
C LEU A 397 6.73 -13.29 -22.11
N ASN A 398 6.55 -11.99 -21.91
CA ASN A 398 7.63 -11.13 -21.41
C ASN A 398 8.01 -11.48 -19.97
N GLU A 399 7.02 -11.83 -19.16
CA GLU A 399 7.21 -12.36 -17.82
C GLU A 399 7.99 -13.69 -17.85
N PHE A 400 7.61 -14.63 -18.72
CA PHE A 400 8.33 -15.88 -18.96
C PHE A 400 9.79 -15.60 -19.30
N GLY A 401 10.04 -14.71 -20.26
CA GLY A 401 11.39 -14.33 -20.69
C GLY A 401 12.24 -13.81 -19.52
N THR A 402 11.66 -12.99 -18.66
CA THR A 402 12.33 -12.48 -17.45
C THR A 402 12.59 -13.60 -16.44
N ALA A 403 11.56 -14.39 -16.12
CA ALA A 403 11.64 -15.46 -15.14
C ALA A 403 12.66 -16.54 -15.53
N VAL A 404 12.69 -16.94 -16.81
CA VAL A 404 13.62 -17.96 -17.30
C VAL A 404 15.05 -17.41 -17.35
N SER A 405 15.24 -16.20 -17.87
CA SER A 405 16.56 -15.57 -18.02
C SER A 405 17.26 -15.34 -16.67
N TYR A 406 16.51 -14.97 -15.64
CA TYR A 406 17.02 -14.71 -14.29
C TYR A 406 16.78 -15.90 -13.35
N SER A 407 16.87 -17.12 -13.85
CA SER A 407 16.83 -18.34 -13.02
C SER A 407 17.92 -19.31 -13.45
N TYR A 408 17.99 -20.48 -12.81
CA TYR A 408 18.88 -21.56 -13.26
C TYR A 408 18.29 -22.37 -14.43
N ALA A 409 17.09 -22.02 -14.92
CA ALA A 409 16.43 -22.72 -16.01
C ALA A 409 17.26 -22.71 -17.30
N GLU A 410 17.88 -21.59 -17.67
CA GLU A 410 18.73 -21.49 -18.87
C GLU A 410 20.23 -21.41 -18.54
N ILE A 411 20.67 -21.94 -17.40
CA ILE A 411 22.07 -21.84 -16.98
C ILE A 411 22.78 -23.17 -17.16
N ALA A 412 23.95 -23.13 -17.81
CA ALA A 412 24.87 -24.25 -17.82
C ALA A 412 25.56 -24.34 -16.45
N MET A 413 25.19 -25.36 -15.69
CA MET A 413 25.73 -25.58 -14.35
C MET A 413 27.04 -26.36 -14.47
N VAL A 414 28.15 -25.81 -14.00
CA VAL A 414 29.51 -26.37 -14.16
C VAL A 414 30.07 -26.85 -12.83
N GLY A 415 31.04 -27.76 -12.89
CA GLY A 415 31.71 -28.31 -11.71
C GLY A 415 32.54 -27.26 -10.96
N ASN A 416 32.90 -27.59 -9.72
CA ASN A 416 33.65 -26.69 -8.84
C ASN A 416 35.02 -26.29 -9.43
N GLY A 417 35.32 -25.00 -9.52
CA GLY A 417 36.55 -24.46 -10.12
C GLY A 417 36.51 -24.25 -11.63
N TYR A 418 35.53 -24.82 -12.36
CA TYR A 418 35.40 -24.57 -13.80
C TYR A 418 34.95 -23.13 -14.10
N LEU A 419 34.09 -22.58 -13.26
CA LEU A 419 33.62 -21.21 -13.38
C LEU A 419 34.80 -20.22 -13.29
N ASP A 420 35.73 -20.44 -12.36
CA ASP A 420 36.93 -19.61 -12.20
C ASP A 420 37.81 -19.66 -13.45
N LYS A 421 37.92 -20.82 -14.09
CA LYS A 421 38.61 -20.98 -15.38
C LYS A 421 37.94 -20.14 -16.47
N LEU A 422 36.62 -20.20 -16.61
CA LEU A 422 35.88 -19.37 -17.58
C LEU A 422 36.04 -17.87 -17.32
N ILE A 423 36.05 -17.48 -16.04
CA ILE A 423 36.26 -16.10 -15.61
C ILE A 423 37.69 -15.64 -15.91
N ALA A 424 38.69 -16.51 -15.78
CA ALA A 424 40.09 -16.21 -16.08
C ALA A 424 40.36 -16.11 -17.60
N GLU A 425 39.61 -16.86 -18.43
CA GLU A 425 39.72 -16.85 -19.90
C GLU A 425 38.95 -15.70 -20.57
N ARG A 426 38.24 -14.88 -19.77
CA ARG A 426 37.34 -13.82 -20.27
C ARG A 426 38.06 -12.78 -21.15
N PRO A 427 37.35 -12.18 -22.12
CA PRO A 427 37.92 -11.08 -22.90
C PRO A 427 38.24 -9.89 -22.00
N VAL A 428 39.29 -9.15 -22.36
CA VAL A 428 39.76 -8.00 -21.58
C VAL A 428 38.92 -6.74 -21.78
N MET A 429 38.02 -6.74 -22.78
CA MET A 429 37.08 -5.65 -23.03
C MET A 429 35.95 -5.62 -21.98
N VAL A 430 35.43 -4.44 -21.69
CA VAL A 430 34.34 -4.21 -20.73
C VAL A 430 33.21 -3.45 -21.41
N PRO A 431 31.94 -3.80 -21.16
CA PRO A 431 30.81 -3.05 -21.72
C PRO A 431 30.77 -1.61 -21.20
N ILE A 432 30.34 -0.70 -22.05
CA ILE A 432 30.02 0.68 -21.66
C ILE A 432 28.72 0.67 -20.88
N THR A 433 28.75 1.14 -19.63
CA THR A 433 27.59 1.11 -18.72
C THR A 433 27.20 2.49 -18.21
N GLU A 434 28.17 3.41 -18.11
CA GLU A 434 28.00 4.76 -17.55
C GLU A 434 27.80 5.84 -18.61
N GLY A 435 27.62 5.46 -19.87
CA GLY A 435 27.37 6.41 -20.94
C GLY A 435 27.20 5.77 -22.31
N TYR A 436 27.52 6.55 -23.34
CA TYR A 436 27.81 6.06 -24.68
C TYR A 436 28.96 6.87 -25.26
N ILE A 437 29.66 6.29 -26.22
CA ILE A 437 30.75 6.95 -26.93
C ILE A 437 30.73 6.52 -28.39
N SER A 438 30.88 7.47 -29.29
CA SER A 438 31.03 7.21 -30.71
C SER A 438 31.99 8.22 -31.32
N TYR A 439 32.58 7.86 -32.45
CA TYR A 439 33.57 8.67 -33.13
C TYR A 439 33.17 8.86 -34.59
N TYR A 440 33.22 10.11 -35.06
CA TYR A 440 32.84 10.46 -36.43
C TYR A 440 33.90 11.36 -37.06
N GLY A 441 34.37 10.99 -38.25
CA GLY A 441 35.23 11.82 -39.08
C GLY A 441 34.81 11.76 -40.54
N ASP A 442 35.45 12.59 -41.36
CA ASP A 442 35.12 12.70 -42.79
C ASP A 442 35.34 11.38 -43.55
N ASN A 443 36.36 10.61 -43.16
CA ASN A 443 36.72 9.36 -43.83
C ASN A 443 36.21 8.12 -43.09
N PHE A 444 36.16 8.17 -41.76
CA PHE A 444 35.88 7.01 -40.92
C PHE A 444 34.94 7.34 -39.77
N SER A 445 34.11 6.38 -39.41
CA SER A 445 33.32 6.37 -38.18
C SER A 445 33.67 5.14 -37.36
N VAL A 446 33.53 5.24 -36.04
CA VAL A 446 33.78 4.15 -35.09
C VAL A 446 32.66 4.16 -34.06
N ASP A 447 31.95 3.03 -33.99
CA ASP A 447 30.94 2.79 -32.97
C ASP A 447 31.28 1.51 -32.22
N SER A 448 31.19 1.55 -30.90
CA SER A 448 31.58 0.44 -30.04
C SER A 448 30.81 0.47 -28.73
N ASN A 449 30.36 -0.71 -28.31
CA ASN A 449 29.73 -0.94 -27.02
C ASN A 449 30.74 -1.38 -25.94
N TYR A 450 32.04 -1.48 -26.28
CA TYR A 450 33.06 -2.07 -25.43
C TYR A 450 34.32 -1.22 -25.39
N LEU A 451 34.88 -1.07 -24.20
CA LEU A 451 36.14 -0.38 -23.98
C LEU A 451 37.21 -1.30 -23.41
N ALA A 452 38.46 -1.04 -23.78
CA ALA A 452 39.64 -1.63 -23.17
C ALA A 452 40.69 -0.55 -22.90
N ARG A 453 41.68 -0.84 -22.05
CA ARG A 453 42.85 0.01 -21.87
C ARG A 453 44.04 -0.55 -22.63
N LEU A 454 44.98 0.32 -22.96
CA LEU A 454 46.23 -0.12 -23.58
C LEU A 454 46.99 -1.13 -22.70
N SER A 455 46.89 -1.01 -21.37
CA SER A 455 47.47 -1.95 -20.42
C SER A 455 46.87 -3.36 -20.47
N ASP A 456 45.65 -3.49 -20.97
CA ASP A 456 44.88 -4.74 -20.97
C ASP A 456 45.15 -5.58 -22.23
N ILE A 457 45.71 -4.98 -23.29
CA ILE A 457 45.90 -5.59 -24.61
C ILE A 457 47.35 -5.97 -24.93
N LYS A 458 48.18 -6.22 -23.92
CA LYS A 458 49.65 -6.46 -24.09
C LYS A 458 50.02 -7.61 -25.03
N ASN A 459 49.10 -8.54 -25.25
CA ASN A 459 49.31 -9.71 -26.10
C ASN A 459 48.76 -9.51 -27.53
N GLU A 460 48.20 -8.34 -27.83
CA GLU A 460 47.57 -8.04 -29.11
C GLU A 460 48.54 -7.29 -30.02
N LYS A 461 48.51 -7.61 -31.32
CA LYS A 461 49.35 -6.95 -32.31
C LYS A 461 48.68 -5.66 -32.77
N VAL A 462 49.16 -4.53 -32.26
CA VAL A 462 48.70 -3.19 -32.69
C VAL A 462 49.49 -2.73 -33.92
N ILE A 463 48.77 -2.37 -34.98
CA ILE A 463 49.31 -1.66 -36.15
C ILE A 463 49.32 -0.17 -35.81
N TRP A 464 50.48 0.36 -35.47
CA TRP A 464 50.64 1.77 -35.10
C TRP A 464 50.73 2.68 -36.33
N ILE A 465 50.04 3.82 -36.29
CA ILE A 465 50.04 4.80 -37.39
C ILE A 465 51.26 5.72 -37.31
N ASP A 466 51.51 6.30 -36.13
CA ASP A 466 52.56 7.31 -35.88
C ASP A 466 53.51 6.88 -34.74
N GLY A 467 53.93 5.61 -34.76
CA GLY A 467 54.86 5.03 -33.78
C GLY A 467 54.19 4.42 -32.55
N GLU A 468 54.91 3.52 -31.89
CA GLU A 468 54.41 2.79 -30.71
C GLU A 468 54.29 3.71 -29.49
N LYS A 469 53.17 3.59 -28.76
CA LYS A 469 52.89 4.35 -27.53
C LYS A 469 52.80 3.43 -26.32
N LYS A 470 53.19 3.96 -25.16
CA LYS A 470 53.09 3.28 -23.85
C LYS A 470 51.82 3.65 -23.08
N THR A 471 51.23 4.81 -23.39
CA THR A 471 50.01 5.35 -22.79
C THR A 471 49.21 6.08 -23.88
N LEU A 472 47.90 6.21 -23.68
CA LEU A 472 47.01 6.96 -24.57
C LEU A 472 46.49 8.20 -23.84
N ASP A 473 46.51 9.34 -24.52
CA ASP A 473 45.82 10.56 -24.07
C ASP A 473 44.31 10.46 -24.32
N ASP A 474 43.49 11.30 -23.68
CA ASP A 474 42.02 11.31 -23.84
C ASP A 474 41.54 11.61 -25.28
N LYS A 475 42.43 12.08 -26.15
CA LYS A 475 42.14 12.32 -27.57
C LYS A 475 42.76 11.27 -28.49
N GLU A 476 43.24 10.16 -27.94
CA GLU A 476 43.91 9.11 -28.71
C GLU A 476 43.21 7.77 -28.48
N ILE A 477 42.92 7.07 -29.57
CA ILE A 477 42.24 5.77 -29.53
C ILE A 477 42.96 4.74 -30.42
N ILE A 478 42.85 3.48 -30.02
CA ILE A 478 43.13 2.33 -30.88
C ILE A 478 41.80 1.62 -31.12
N VAL A 479 41.56 1.18 -32.35
CA VAL A 479 40.27 0.61 -32.75
C VAL A 479 40.46 -0.77 -33.35
N THR A 480 39.52 -1.67 -33.13
CA THR A 480 39.48 -2.92 -33.91
C THR A 480 38.95 -2.66 -35.31
N VAL A 481 39.46 -3.40 -36.30
CA VAL A 481 39.04 -3.24 -37.71
C VAL A 481 37.53 -3.40 -37.86
N ASP A 482 36.93 -4.35 -37.14
CA ASP A 482 35.49 -4.58 -37.20
C ASP A 482 34.63 -3.47 -36.57
N ALA A 483 35.23 -2.57 -35.78
CA ALA A 483 34.58 -1.37 -35.26
C ALA A 483 34.69 -0.16 -36.21
N LEU A 484 35.53 -0.25 -37.26
CA LEU A 484 35.89 0.86 -38.13
C LEU A 484 35.09 0.82 -39.45
N SER A 485 34.16 1.77 -39.61
CA SER A 485 33.37 1.97 -40.84
C SER A 485 33.97 3.08 -41.71
N SER A 486 34.04 2.84 -43.02
CA SER A 486 34.43 3.86 -44.00
C SER A 486 33.21 4.68 -44.42
N ASN A 487 33.35 6.00 -44.51
CA ASN A 487 32.28 6.93 -44.84
C ASN A 487 32.31 7.39 -46.33
N SER A 488 33.23 6.86 -47.15
CA SER A 488 33.35 7.18 -48.58
C SER A 488 32.51 6.25 -49.48
N GLU A 489 32.13 6.70 -50.68
CA GLU A 489 31.41 5.91 -51.73
C GLU A 489 32.10 4.59 -52.13
N GLU A 490 33.37 4.35 -51.75
CA GLU A 490 34.04 3.04 -51.87
C GLU A 490 33.48 1.94 -50.94
N SER A 491 32.52 2.26 -50.05
CA SER A 491 31.82 1.25 -49.24
C SER A 491 31.12 0.18 -50.09
N ASP A 492 30.67 0.52 -51.31
CA ASP A 492 30.05 -0.43 -52.25
C ASP A 492 31.03 -1.49 -52.78
N LYS A 493 32.35 -1.20 -52.80
CA LYS A 493 33.36 -2.17 -53.28
C LYS A 493 33.79 -3.18 -52.21
N ARG A 494 33.71 -2.82 -50.92
CA ARG A 494 33.96 -3.78 -49.81
C ARG A 494 32.95 -4.93 -49.82
N ALA A 495 31.71 -4.67 -50.23
CA ALA A 495 30.67 -5.69 -50.33
C ALA A 495 30.81 -6.60 -51.56
N GLU A 496 31.44 -6.12 -52.65
CA GLU A 496 31.62 -6.88 -53.88
C GLU A 496 32.88 -7.76 -53.89
N THR A 497 33.98 -7.33 -53.26
CA THR A 497 35.24 -8.13 -53.23
C THR A 497 35.21 -9.32 -52.27
N ASP A 498 34.34 -9.31 -51.26
CA ASP A 498 34.17 -10.43 -50.32
C ASP A 498 33.56 -11.68 -51.00
N ALA A 499 32.97 -11.54 -52.19
CA ALA A 499 32.41 -12.63 -52.97
C ALA A 499 33.46 -13.44 -53.76
N GLU A 500 34.67 -12.90 -53.96
CA GLU A 500 35.67 -13.45 -54.89
C GLU A 500 37.04 -13.74 -54.24
N GLY A 501 37.10 -14.11 -52.96
CA GLY A 501 38.23 -14.88 -52.38
C GLY A 501 39.66 -14.30 -52.44
N GLU A 502 39.88 -13.12 -53.02
CA GLU A 502 41.17 -12.43 -53.03
C GLU A 502 41.18 -11.38 -51.91
N THR A 503 41.68 -11.77 -50.74
CA THR A 503 41.90 -10.84 -49.63
C THR A 503 43.14 -10.01 -49.94
N GLU A 504 42.98 -8.86 -50.60
CA GLU A 504 44.04 -7.87 -50.68
C GLU A 504 44.42 -7.45 -49.25
N VAL A 505 45.69 -7.61 -48.86
CA VAL A 505 46.17 -7.22 -47.52
C VAL A 505 46.09 -5.70 -47.39
N ILE A 506 45.09 -5.20 -46.69
CA ILE A 506 44.89 -3.77 -46.47
C ILE A 506 45.98 -3.26 -45.53
N ASP A 507 46.83 -2.36 -46.02
CA ASP A 507 47.79 -1.62 -45.19
C ASP A 507 47.07 -0.51 -44.42
N TYR A 508 46.53 -0.85 -43.24
CA TYR A 508 45.82 0.08 -42.37
C TYR A 508 46.69 1.26 -41.91
N ALA A 509 48.00 1.05 -41.76
CA ALA A 509 48.92 2.14 -41.40
C ALA A 509 48.98 3.19 -42.50
N LYS A 510 49.01 2.76 -43.77
CA LYS A 510 48.95 3.64 -44.93
C LYS A 510 47.57 4.24 -45.15
N LEU A 511 46.50 3.47 -44.95
CA LEU A 511 45.11 3.90 -45.14
C LEU A 511 44.73 5.06 -44.21
N LEU A 512 45.10 4.95 -42.94
CA LEU A 512 44.77 5.94 -41.92
C LEU A 512 45.77 7.10 -41.87
N LYS A 513 46.90 7.00 -42.58
CA LYS A 513 47.91 8.07 -42.63
C LYS A 513 47.30 9.35 -43.17
N ASN A 514 47.36 10.43 -42.38
CA ASN A 514 46.73 11.73 -42.66
C ASN A 514 45.18 11.72 -42.76
N LYS A 515 44.52 10.59 -42.46
CA LYS A 515 43.05 10.42 -42.47
C LYS A 515 42.50 9.90 -41.13
N ASN A 516 43.31 9.94 -40.07
CA ASN A 516 43.00 9.35 -38.76
C ASN A 516 42.33 10.30 -37.76
N THR A 517 41.91 11.50 -38.18
CA THR A 517 41.27 12.47 -37.28
C THR A 517 39.76 12.25 -37.26
N VAL A 518 39.21 12.14 -36.05
CA VAL A 518 37.79 11.95 -35.75
C VAL A 518 37.35 12.93 -34.65
N SER A 519 36.05 13.22 -34.60
CA SER A 519 35.40 13.89 -33.47
C SER A 519 34.79 12.84 -32.56
N MET A 520 35.03 12.96 -31.25
CA MET A 520 34.48 12.08 -30.24
C MET A 520 33.19 12.66 -29.70
N TRP A 521 32.12 11.89 -29.76
CA TRP A 521 30.85 12.20 -29.15
C TRP A 521 30.65 11.29 -27.93
N LYS A 522 30.50 11.89 -26.75
CA LYS A 522 30.38 11.16 -25.49
C LYS A 522 29.25 11.74 -24.65
N ASN A 523 28.50 10.86 -24.00
CA ASN A 523 27.59 11.23 -22.91
C ASN A 523 27.90 10.38 -21.69
N VAL A 524 27.80 10.99 -20.52
CA VAL A 524 28.05 10.34 -19.24
C VAL A 524 26.80 10.49 -18.40
N PHE A 525 26.16 9.37 -18.07
CA PHE A 525 24.85 9.37 -17.44
C PHE A 525 24.85 10.07 -16.08
N ALA A 526 25.94 9.94 -15.31
CA ALA A 526 26.10 10.63 -14.03
C ALA A 526 26.06 12.17 -14.12
N LYS A 527 26.34 12.74 -15.31
CA LYS A 527 26.31 14.19 -15.57
C LYS A 527 24.95 14.69 -16.10
N GLY A 528 23.97 13.81 -16.25
CA GLY A 528 22.61 14.13 -16.69
C GLY A 528 22.38 13.94 -18.20
N TYR A 529 21.10 13.84 -18.58
CA TYR A 529 20.66 13.39 -19.91
C TYR A 529 21.10 14.29 -21.08
N ASN A 530 21.29 15.58 -20.82
CA ASN A 530 21.69 16.57 -21.84
C ASN A 530 23.20 16.84 -21.87
N ASN A 531 24.01 16.10 -21.11
CA ASN A 531 25.46 16.30 -21.08
C ASN A 531 26.16 15.59 -22.23
N ASN A 532 25.91 16.08 -23.45
CA ASN A 532 26.59 15.61 -24.66
C ASN A 532 27.85 16.44 -24.88
N GLU A 533 29.00 15.79 -24.79
CA GLU A 533 30.30 16.40 -25.05
C GLU A 533 30.73 16.02 -26.47
N ASN A 534 31.01 17.03 -27.31
CA ASN A 534 31.64 16.83 -28.62
C ASN A 534 33.07 17.38 -28.56
N ILE A 535 34.04 16.47 -28.66
CA ILE A 535 35.46 16.77 -28.54
C ILE A 535 36.11 16.57 -29.90
N SER A 536 36.55 17.67 -30.51
CA SER A 536 37.24 17.65 -31.79
C SER A 536 38.73 17.33 -31.63
N GLY A 537 39.30 16.78 -32.71
CA GLY A 537 40.72 16.49 -32.83
C GLY A 537 41.17 15.19 -32.14
N CYS A 538 40.26 14.22 -31.98
CA CYS A 538 40.65 12.88 -31.57
C CYS A 538 41.35 12.16 -32.72
N LYS A 539 42.32 11.32 -32.41
CA LYS A 539 43.15 10.61 -33.41
C LYS A 539 43.09 9.11 -33.19
N ILE A 540 42.90 8.39 -34.30
CA ILE A 540 43.14 6.94 -34.36
C ILE A 540 44.65 6.74 -34.47
N VAL A 541 45.28 6.29 -33.39
CA VAL A 541 46.75 6.15 -33.31
C VAL A 541 47.22 4.71 -33.57
N GLY A 542 46.30 3.75 -33.54
CA GLY A 542 46.57 2.37 -33.93
C GLY A 542 45.31 1.60 -34.29
N VAL A 543 45.51 0.45 -34.92
CA VAL A 543 44.46 -0.48 -35.32
C VAL A 543 44.83 -1.89 -34.88
N ILE A 544 43.86 -2.64 -34.37
CA ILE A 544 43.99 -4.07 -34.13
C ILE A 544 43.23 -4.79 -35.23
N ASP A 545 43.96 -5.52 -36.08
CA ASP A 545 43.35 -6.31 -37.14
C ASP A 545 42.84 -7.64 -36.59
N ASN A 546 41.53 -7.71 -36.42
CA ASN A 546 40.81 -8.89 -35.97
C ASN A 546 39.87 -9.46 -37.04
N SER A 547 40.03 -9.02 -38.30
CA SER A 547 39.17 -9.44 -39.41
C SER A 547 39.17 -10.95 -39.62
N SER A 548 40.34 -11.59 -39.50
CA SER A 548 40.51 -13.04 -39.64
C SER A 548 39.91 -13.85 -38.49
N GLU A 549 39.69 -13.25 -37.31
CA GLU A 549 39.16 -13.93 -36.13
C GLU A 549 37.62 -13.95 -36.12
N GLY A 550 36.99 -13.00 -36.80
CA GLY A 550 35.54 -12.87 -36.87
C GLY A 550 34.89 -12.83 -35.48
N ASN A 551 33.96 -13.76 -35.22
CA ASN A 551 33.27 -13.86 -33.93
C ASN A 551 34.16 -14.32 -32.76
N LYS A 552 35.32 -14.94 -33.04
CA LYS A 552 36.22 -15.48 -32.02
C LYS A 552 37.13 -14.41 -31.41
N SER A 553 37.12 -13.19 -31.96
CA SER A 553 38.00 -12.13 -31.49
C SER A 553 37.65 -11.69 -30.07
N LYS A 554 38.66 -11.69 -29.19
CA LYS A 554 38.53 -11.26 -27.79
C LYS A 554 38.29 -9.75 -27.65
N LEU A 555 38.58 -8.99 -28.68
CA LEU A 555 38.40 -7.54 -28.73
C LEU A 555 37.39 -7.11 -29.79
N LYS A 556 36.55 -8.02 -30.29
CA LYS A 556 35.56 -7.71 -31.32
C LYS A 556 34.81 -6.40 -30.98
N SER A 557 34.70 -5.49 -31.92
CA SER A 557 33.98 -4.22 -31.84
C SER A 557 34.36 -3.39 -30.62
N THR A 558 35.66 -3.27 -30.32
CA THR A 558 36.19 -2.62 -29.11
C THR A 558 37.00 -1.37 -29.46
N VAL A 559 36.84 -0.34 -28.64
CA VAL A 559 37.74 0.83 -28.64
C VAL A 559 38.66 0.77 -27.44
N VAL A 560 39.96 0.90 -27.69
CA VAL A 560 40.98 1.02 -26.66
C VAL A 560 41.22 2.51 -26.44
N CYS A 561 41.04 2.97 -25.21
CA CYS A 561 41.05 4.39 -24.84
C CYS A 561 41.98 4.67 -23.67
N SER A 562 42.05 5.94 -23.26
CA SER A 562 42.78 6.36 -22.06
C SER A 562 42.13 5.82 -20.77
N ASP A 563 42.92 5.74 -19.70
CA ASP A 563 42.40 5.35 -18.37
C ASP A 563 41.31 6.30 -17.87
N GLY A 564 41.39 7.59 -18.24
CA GLY A 564 40.39 8.61 -17.91
C GLY A 564 39.02 8.28 -18.52
N ILE A 565 38.96 8.11 -19.85
CA ILE A 565 37.72 7.74 -20.56
C ILE A 565 37.18 6.40 -20.06
N TYR A 566 38.06 5.42 -19.89
CA TYR A 566 37.69 4.09 -19.41
C TYR A 566 37.00 4.14 -18.04
N SER A 567 37.55 4.91 -17.10
CA SER A 567 37.01 5.06 -15.74
C SER A 567 35.69 5.84 -15.69
N GLU A 568 35.46 6.74 -16.64
CA GLU A 568 34.26 7.57 -16.69
C GLU A 568 33.05 6.84 -17.30
N LEU A 569 33.29 5.88 -18.21
CA LEU A 569 32.25 5.22 -19.00
C LEU A 569 31.99 3.75 -18.61
N THR A 570 32.84 3.15 -17.78
CA THR A 570 32.72 1.73 -17.41
C THR A 570 32.79 1.55 -15.90
N GLU A 571 32.30 0.41 -15.41
CA GLU A 571 32.48 0.01 -14.01
C GLU A 571 33.78 -0.79 -13.76
N GLY A 572 34.66 -0.92 -14.76
CA GLY A 572 35.87 -1.73 -14.67
C GLY A 572 35.66 -3.24 -14.84
N THR A 573 36.73 -4.01 -14.58
CA THR A 573 36.83 -5.44 -14.93
C THR A 573 36.47 -6.43 -13.81
N ASP A 574 36.24 -5.95 -12.59
CA ASP A 574 36.02 -6.78 -11.38
C ASP A 574 34.57 -7.27 -11.24
N LYS A 575 33.64 -6.68 -11.98
CA LYS A 575 32.22 -7.03 -12.00
C LYS A 575 31.96 -8.04 -13.10
N ILE A 576 31.69 -9.28 -12.70
CA ILE A 576 31.65 -10.44 -13.60
C ILE A 576 30.28 -11.12 -13.66
N TYR A 577 29.52 -11.08 -12.57
CA TYR A 577 28.22 -11.74 -12.51
C TYR A 577 27.14 -10.85 -13.13
N GLY A 578 26.34 -11.41 -14.03
CA GLY A 578 25.21 -10.68 -14.62
C GLY A 578 24.06 -10.50 -13.64
N PHE A 579 23.89 -11.47 -12.75
CA PHE A 579 22.90 -11.47 -11.69
C PHE A 579 23.32 -12.46 -10.60
N ALA A 580 22.61 -12.45 -9.47
CA ALA A 580 22.82 -13.39 -8.38
C ALA A 580 21.51 -14.07 -8.00
N VAL A 581 21.59 -15.34 -7.56
CA VAL A 581 20.42 -16.15 -7.20
C VAL A 581 20.62 -16.76 -5.82
N GLY A 582 19.57 -16.77 -5.00
CA GLY A 582 19.54 -17.44 -3.71
C GLY A 582 18.18 -18.07 -3.42
N SER A 583 18.07 -18.78 -2.31
CA SER A 583 16.81 -19.38 -1.86
C SER A 583 15.92 -18.34 -1.18
N MET A 584 14.62 -18.35 -1.51
CA MET A 584 13.67 -17.42 -0.89
C MET A 584 13.45 -17.80 0.60
N PRO A 585 13.55 -16.84 1.54
CA PRO A 585 13.24 -17.11 2.95
C PRO A 585 11.81 -17.59 3.16
N LYS A 586 11.61 -18.51 4.12
CA LYS A 586 10.27 -19.03 4.47
C LYS A 586 9.43 -18.04 5.30
N GLU A 587 10.09 -17.22 6.11
CA GLU A 587 9.40 -16.28 6.99
C GLU A 587 9.10 -14.96 6.26
N LYS A 588 7.86 -14.49 6.35
CA LYS A 588 7.41 -13.24 5.73
C LYS A 588 8.21 -12.01 6.17
N SER A 589 8.63 -11.96 7.43
CA SER A 589 9.49 -10.89 7.98
C SER A 589 10.86 -10.86 7.32
N ALA A 590 11.45 -12.03 7.05
CA ALA A 590 12.72 -12.16 6.35
C ALA A 590 12.57 -11.75 4.88
N VAL A 591 11.50 -12.18 4.20
CA VAL A 591 11.17 -11.71 2.83
C VAL A 591 11.02 -10.19 2.79
N GLN A 592 10.33 -9.60 3.77
CA GLN A 592 10.16 -8.14 3.85
C GLN A 592 11.49 -7.41 4.01
N SER A 593 12.40 -7.94 4.83
CA SER A 593 13.72 -7.35 5.07
C SER A 593 14.57 -7.41 3.80
N LEU A 594 14.56 -8.55 3.11
CA LEU A 594 15.19 -8.73 1.81
C LEU A 594 14.65 -7.74 0.77
N VAL A 595 13.33 -7.63 0.62
CA VAL A 595 12.71 -6.71 -0.35
C VAL A 595 13.05 -5.26 -0.01
N SER A 596 13.10 -4.91 1.28
CA SER A 596 13.49 -3.57 1.72
C SER A 596 14.93 -3.25 1.34
N TYR A 597 15.84 -4.22 1.46
CA TYR A 597 17.22 -4.09 1.00
C TYR A 597 17.30 -3.93 -0.53
N CYS A 598 16.57 -4.75 -1.29
CA CYS A 598 16.55 -4.71 -2.76
C CYS A 598 16.06 -3.37 -3.34
N TYR A 599 15.14 -2.70 -2.64
CA TYR A 599 14.45 -1.49 -3.11
C TYR A 599 14.74 -0.26 -2.26
N GLY A 600 15.85 -0.25 -1.50
CA GLY A 600 16.34 0.94 -0.82
C GLY A 600 16.71 2.05 -1.82
N GLU A 601 16.42 3.31 -1.46
CA GLU A 601 16.66 4.46 -2.35
C GLU A 601 17.92 5.28 -1.99
N ASP A 602 18.63 4.91 -0.92
CA ASP A 602 19.62 5.79 -0.26
C ASP A 602 20.95 5.94 -1.02
N THR A 603 21.35 4.95 -1.80
CA THR A 603 22.72 4.87 -2.37
C THR A 603 22.77 5.10 -3.89
N GLY A 604 21.62 5.33 -4.54
CA GLY A 604 21.54 5.41 -6.01
C GLY A 604 21.86 4.09 -6.73
N VAL A 605 22.11 3.01 -5.98
CA VAL A 605 22.30 1.64 -6.47
C VAL A 605 21.28 0.76 -5.78
N ARG A 606 20.63 -0.13 -6.52
CA ARG A 606 19.72 -1.12 -5.94
C ARG A 606 19.89 -2.47 -6.63
N TYR A 607 19.56 -3.53 -5.92
CA TYR A 607 19.59 -4.89 -6.44
C TYR A 607 18.15 -5.33 -6.70
N ALA A 608 17.65 -4.96 -7.88
CA ALA A 608 16.26 -5.21 -8.25
C ALA A 608 16.01 -6.72 -8.33
N ILE A 609 14.93 -7.17 -7.70
CA ILE A 609 14.50 -8.56 -7.80
C ILE A 609 14.01 -8.80 -9.22
N GLN A 610 14.42 -9.92 -9.81
CA GLN A 610 14.12 -10.33 -11.17
C GLN A 610 13.35 -11.64 -11.16
N ASN A 611 12.02 -11.55 -11.19
CA ASN A 611 11.12 -12.69 -11.31
C ASN A 611 9.77 -12.25 -11.88
N SER A 612 8.86 -13.20 -12.05
CA SER A 612 7.51 -12.96 -12.55
C SER A 612 6.72 -11.90 -11.76
N VAL A 613 6.73 -12.02 -10.43
CA VAL A 613 6.00 -11.10 -9.52
C VAL A 613 6.49 -9.66 -9.64
N THR A 614 7.81 -9.49 -9.66
CA THR A 614 8.44 -8.15 -9.68
C THR A 614 8.38 -7.51 -11.05
N PHE A 615 8.45 -8.30 -12.14
CA PHE A 615 8.20 -7.83 -13.49
C PHE A 615 6.81 -7.17 -13.62
N GLU A 616 5.76 -7.86 -13.16
CA GLU A 616 4.39 -7.33 -13.19
C GLU A 616 4.23 -6.11 -12.27
N LEU A 617 4.72 -6.19 -11.03
CA LEU A 617 4.58 -5.12 -10.05
C LEU A 617 5.31 -3.84 -10.48
N ASP A 618 6.54 -3.95 -10.97
CA ASP A 618 7.34 -2.79 -11.37
C ASP A 618 6.75 -2.10 -12.60
N SER A 619 6.14 -2.87 -13.52
CA SER A 619 5.42 -2.36 -14.69
C SER A 619 4.22 -1.46 -14.31
N ILE A 620 3.54 -1.75 -13.19
CA ILE A 620 2.36 -0.99 -12.73
C ILE A 620 2.63 -0.09 -11.52
N ASN A 621 3.84 -0.12 -10.94
CA ASN A 621 4.18 0.58 -9.71
C ASN A 621 3.92 2.10 -9.79
N SER A 622 4.27 2.74 -10.91
CA SER A 622 4.04 4.18 -11.13
C SER A 622 2.55 4.54 -11.17
N VAL A 623 1.74 3.69 -11.81
CA VAL A 623 0.28 3.80 -11.86
C VAL A 623 -0.31 3.61 -10.46
N LEU A 624 0.11 2.58 -9.73
CA LEU A 624 -0.34 2.32 -8.36
C LEU A 624 0.02 3.47 -7.40
N LYS A 625 1.25 4.00 -7.47
CA LYS A 625 1.67 5.19 -6.70
C LYS A 625 0.79 6.40 -7.00
N THR A 626 0.40 6.58 -8.27
CA THR A 626 -0.47 7.69 -8.69
C THR A 626 -1.90 7.49 -8.20
N LEU A 627 -2.47 6.31 -8.40
CA LEU A 627 -3.81 5.95 -7.91
C LEU A 627 -3.90 6.07 -6.39
N SER A 628 -2.88 5.63 -5.65
CA SER A 628 -2.79 5.75 -4.19
C SER A 628 -3.04 7.18 -3.72
N LYS A 629 -2.47 8.19 -4.40
CA LYS A 629 -2.67 9.60 -4.06
C LYS A 629 -4.12 10.04 -4.26
N TYR A 630 -4.78 9.59 -5.33
CA TYR A 630 -6.19 9.92 -5.57
C TYR A 630 -7.12 9.20 -4.59
N PHE A 631 -6.89 7.91 -4.33
CA PHE A 631 -7.66 7.12 -3.37
C PHE A 631 -7.57 7.67 -1.95
N PHE A 632 -6.43 8.25 -1.56
CA PHE A 632 -6.32 8.97 -0.28
C PHE A 632 -7.37 10.09 -0.17
N TRP A 633 -7.47 10.97 -1.18
CA TRP A 633 -8.45 12.07 -1.19
C TRP A 633 -9.90 11.59 -1.31
N ILE A 634 -10.14 10.54 -2.10
CA ILE A 634 -11.46 9.89 -2.19
C ILE A 634 -11.88 9.35 -0.82
N GLY A 635 -10.95 8.73 -0.08
CA GLY A 635 -11.17 8.29 1.29
C GLY A 635 -11.59 9.44 2.20
N VAL A 636 -10.84 10.55 2.20
CA VAL A 636 -11.21 11.76 2.98
C VAL A 636 -12.64 12.23 2.63
N GLY A 637 -13.00 12.21 1.34
CA GLY A 637 -14.37 12.51 0.89
C GLY A 637 -15.42 11.60 1.50
N PHE A 638 -15.20 10.28 1.53
CA PHE A 638 -16.13 9.32 2.14
C PHE A 638 -16.25 9.48 3.67
N ALA A 639 -15.16 9.83 4.36
CA ALA A 639 -15.20 10.13 5.79
C ALA A 639 -16.06 11.37 6.09
N VAL A 640 -15.91 12.43 5.29
CA VAL A 640 -16.74 13.65 5.38
C VAL A 640 -18.20 13.33 5.07
N PHE A 641 -18.46 12.53 4.03
CA PHE A 641 -19.81 12.10 3.67
C PHE A 641 -20.47 11.32 4.81
N ALA A 642 -19.75 10.39 5.46
CA ALA A 642 -20.23 9.68 6.64
C ALA A 642 -20.57 10.65 7.79
N ALA A 643 -19.72 11.65 8.05
CA ALA A 643 -19.98 12.67 9.07
C ALA A 643 -21.24 13.50 8.78
N ILE A 644 -21.49 13.88 7.53
CA ILE A 644 -22.71 14.59 7.13
C ILE A 644 -23.95 13.71 7.36
N MET A 645 -23.88 12.43 6.97
CA MET A 645 -24.97 11.48 7.16
C MET A 645 -25.32 11.26 8.63
N LEU A 646 -24.31 11.02 9.49
CA LEU A 646 -24.53 10.92 10.93
C LEU A 646 -25.00 12.26 11.51
N SER A 647 -24.47 13.40 11.07
CA SER A 647 -24.88 14.72 11.55
C SER A 647 -26.35 14.99 11.26
N ASN A 648 -26.84 14.62 10.07
CA ASN A 648 -28.25 14.73 9.71
C ASN A 648 -29.14 13.86 10.60
N PHE A 649 -28.71 12.62 10.88
CA PHE A 649 -29.41 11.75 11.80
C PHE A 649 -29.49 12.37 13.20
N ILE A 650 -28.35 12.79 13.76
CA ILE A 650 -28.27 13.39 15.11
C ILE A 650 -29.07 14.68 15.20
N GLY A 651 -28.99 15.57 14.19
CA GLY A 651 -29.82 16.77 14.13
C GLY A 651 -31.31 16.45 14.20
N THR A 652 -31.75 15.41 13.48
CA THR A 652 -33.14 14.97 13.55
C THR A 652 -33.48 14.19 14.82
N SER A 653 -32.51 13.59 15.52
CA SER A 653 -32.73 12.97 16.83
C SER A 653 -32.94 14.04 17.90
N ILE A 654 -32.10 15.08 17.90
CA ILE A 654 -32.21 16.22 18.81
C ILE A 654 -33.54 16.94 18.65
N ALA A 655 -34.01 17.17 17.42
CA ALA A 655 -35.27 17.86 17.16
C ALA A 655 -36.48 17.18 17.84
N TYR A 656 -36.48 15.84 17.94
CA TYR A 656 -37.58 15.09 18.56
C TYR A 656 -37.45 15.02 20.08
N LYS A 657 -36.22 15.05 20.60
CA LYS A 657 -35.93 15.09 22.04
C LYS A 657 -35.81 16.51 22.59
N LYS A 658 -36.20 17.53 21.83
CA LYS A 658 -35.98 18.95 22.16
C LYS A 658 -36.60 19.31 23.53
N GLN A 659 -37.81 18.81 23.80
CA GLN A 659 -38.50 19.02 25.08
C GLN A 659 -37.81 18.29 26.25
N GLU A 660 -37.42 17.01 26.08
CA GLU A 660 -36.68 16.23 27.09
C GLU A 660 -35.34 16.88 27.47
N ILE A 661 -34.61 17.42 26.48
CA ILE A 661 -33.37 18.16 26.70
C ILE A 661 -33.63 19.45 27.46
N GLY A 662 -34.73 20.15 27.14
CA GLY A 662 -35.17 21.35 27.85
C GLY A 662 -35.39 21.07 29.33
N ILE A 663 -36.11 19.99 29.65
CA ILE A 663 -36.35 19.52 31.03
C ILE A 663 -35.03 19.13 31.72
N LEU A 664 -34.18 18.33 31.07
CA LEU A 664 -32.87 17.94 31.62
C LEU A 664 -31.99 19.16 31.95
N ARG A 665 -32.04 20.20 31.12
CA ARG A 665 -31.33 21.46 31.35
C ARG A 665 -31.95 22.32 32.45
N ALA A 666 -33.27 22.34 32.58
CA ALA A 666 -33.97 23.01 33.67
C ALA A 666 -33.63 22.38 35.04
N ILE A 667 -33.44 21.05 35.08
CA ILE A 667 -33.02 20.30 36.26
C ILE A 667 -31.49 20.43 36.54
N GLY A 668 -30.75 21.15 35.69
CA GLY A 668 -29.34 21.51 35.92
C GLY A 668 -28.30 20.73 35.11
N SER A 669 -28.70 19.99 34.06
CA SER A 669 -27.73 19.35 33.13
C SER A 669 -26.98 20.39 32.29
N ARG A 670 -25.66 20.22 32.14
CA ARG A 670 -24.82 21.13 31.35
C ARG A 670 -24.88 20.82 29.86
N SER A 671 -24.45 21.78 29.03
CA SER A 671 -24.29 21.57 27.57
C SER A 671 -23.40 20.37 27.24
N ASN A 672 -22.38 20.09 28.06
CA ASN A 672 -21.52 18.91 27.90
C ASN A 672 -22.22 17.59 28.28
N ASP A 673 -23.16 17.61 29.22
CA ASP A 673 -23.95 16.43 29.60
C ASP A 673 -24.93 16.06 28.47
N VAL A 674 -25.55 17.09 27.86
CA VAL A 674 -26.38 16.93 26.66
C VAL A 674 -25.55 16.41 25.49
N PHE A 675 -24.34 16.94 25.27
CA PHE A 675 -23.42 16.42 24.26
C PHE A 675 -23.08 14.95 24.46
N ARG A 676 -22.78 14.51 25.69
CA ARG A 676 -22.47 13.10 25.98
C ARG A 676 -23.61 12.14 25.62
N ILE A 677 -24.88 12.57 25.76
CA ILE A 677 -26.05 11.75 25.37
C ILE A 677 -26.05 11.51 23.86
N PHE A 678 -25.99 12.58 23.06
CA PHE A 678 -26.02 12.49 21.60
C PHE A 678 -24.74 11.89 21.01
N PHE A 679 -23.59 12.20 21.62
CA PHE A 679 -22.33 11.54 21.29
C PHE A 679 -22.44 10.03 21.48
N SER A 680 -22.99 9.56 22.61
CA SER A 680 -23.19 8.13 22.85
C SER A 680 -24.10 7.48 21.79
N GLU A 681 -25.15 8.17 21.36
CA GLU A 681 -26.04 7.71 20.29
C GLU A 681 -25.28 7.57 18.95
N SER A 682 -24.54 8.61 18.55
CA SER A 682 -23.72 8.57 17.33
C SER A 682 -22.59 7.54 17.41
N PHE A 683 -22.02 7.34 18.59
CA PHE A 683 -20.93 6.41 18.85
C PHE A 683 -21.40 4.96 18.69
N ILE A 684 -22.59 4.61 19.19
CA ILE A 684 -23.18 3.28 18.98
C ILE A 684 -23.34 3.00 17.48
N ILE A 685 -23.89 3.95 16.73
CA ILE A 685 -24.07 3.81 15.27
C ILE A 685 -22.72 3.66 14.57
N ALA A 686 -21.73 4.49 14.92
CA ALA A 686 -20.39 4.43 14.35
C ALA A 686 -19.69 3.11 14.66
N MET A 687 -19.87 2.55 15.87
CA MET A 687 -19.30 1.25 16.23
C MET A 687 -19.94 0.08 15.48
N ILE A 688 -21.26 0.11 15.27
CA ILE A 688 -21.95 -0.88 14.42
C ILE A 688 -21.40 -0.81 13.00
N ASN A 689 -21.29 0.39 12.42
CA ASN A 689 -20.73 0.58 11.09
C ASN A 689 -19.26 0.15 11.02
N PHE A 690 -18.44 0.48 12.02
CA PHE A 690 -17.05 0.06 12.08
C PHE A 690 -16.91 -1.46 11.95
N VAL A 691 -17.70 -2.23 12.71
CA VAL A 691 -17.65 -3.71 12.65
C VAL A 691 -18.11 -4.20 11.29
N LEU A 692 -19.28 -3.74 10.80
CA LEU A 692 -19.83 -4.19 9.52
C LEU A 692 -18.93 -3.82 8.33
N SER A 693 -18.44 -2.58 8.30
CA SER A 693 -17.51 -2.10 7.28
C SER A 693 -16.17 -2.82 7.35
N SER A 694 -15.63 -3.11 8.53
CA SER A 694 -14.36 -3.86 8.65
C SER A 694 -14.47 -5.26 8.04
N VAL A 695 -15.57 -5.97 8.33
CA VAL A 695 -15.85 -7.29 7.73
C VAL A 695 -16.05 -7.16 6.21
N GLY A 696 -16.83 -6.16 5.78
CA GLY A 696 -17.08 -5.91 4.36
C GLY A 696 -15.83 -5.56 3.57
N VAL A 697 -14.95 -4.72 4.11
CA VAL A 697 -13.67 -4.34 3.48
C VAL A 697 -12.72 -5.54 3.44
N PHE A 698 -12.65 -6.36 4.49
CA PHE A 698 -11.85 -7.58 4.48
C PHE A 698 -12.32 -8.56 3.39
N ALA A 699 -13.63 -8.78 3.28
CA ALA A 699 -14.20 -9.63 2.24
C ALA A 699 -13.93 -9.05 0.83
N ALA A 700 -14.20 -7.75 0.63
CA ALA A 700 -14.00 -7.09 -0.65
C ALA A 700 -12.52 -7.09 -1.09
N THR A 701 -11.59 -6.80 -0.19
CA THR A 701 -10.14 -6.83 -0.51
C THR A 701 -9.67 -8.24 -0.87
N THR A 702 -10.14 -9.26 -0.16
CA THR A 702 -9.85 -10.67 -0.47
C THR A 702 -10.42 -11.06 -1.84
N ILE A 703 -11.67 -10.69 -2.13
CA ILE A 703 -12.33 -10.96 -3.42
C ILE A 703 -11.58 -10.25 -4.55
N ILE A 704 -11.29 -8.95 -4.42
CA ILE A 704 -10.60 -8.17 -5.46
C ILE A 704 -9.21 -8.75 -5.74
N ASN A 705 -8.43 -9.07 -4.71
CA ASN A 705 -7.11 -9.71 -4.90
C ASN A 705 -7.24 -11.08 -5.58
N SER A 706 -8.25 -11.86 -5.21
CA SER A 706 -8.50 -13.17 -5.84
C SER A 706 -8.90 -13.03 -7.30
N LEU A 707 -9.71 -12.03 -7.66
CA LEU A 707 -10.09 -11.77 -9.06
C LEU A 707 -8.86 -11.32 -9.88
N ILE A 708 -8.04 -10.41 -9.34
CA ILE A 708 -6.79 -9.98 -9.99
C ILE A 708 -5.85 -11.17 -10.23
N ARG A 709 -5.69 -12.05 -9.25
CA ARG A 709 -4.81 -13.22 -9.35
C ARG A 709 -5.36 -14.32 -10.26
N ASN A 710 -6.63 -14.66 -10.13
CA ASN A 710 -7.20 -15.84 -10.79
C ASN A 710 -7.80 -15.53 -12.16
N GLU A 711 -8.45 -14.37 -12.34
CA GLU A 711 -9.08 -14.02 -13.62
C GLU A 711 -8.15 -13.22 -14.53
N ALA A 712 -7.38 -12.27 -13.97
CA ALA A 712 -6.41 -11.50 -14.74
C ALA A 712 -5.02 -12.15 -14.83
N GLY A 713 -4.76 -13.22 -14.06
CA GLY A 713 -3.50 -13.96 -14.07
C GLY A 713 -2.31 -13.23 -13.41
N VAL A 714 -2.56 -12.08 -12.79
CA VAL A 714 -1.54 -11.17 -12.24
C VAL A 714 -1.15 -11.62 -10.83
N LEU A 715 0.11 -11.94 -10.61
CA LEU A 715 0.71 -12.41 -9.36
C LEU A 715 0.88 -11.32 -8.29
N VAL A 716 0.19 -10.19 -8.40
CA VAL A 716 0.34 -9.03 -7.51
C VAL A 716 -0.81 -8.94 -6.51
N THR A 717 -0.47 -8.96 -5.22
CA THR A 717 -1.41 -8.70 -4.12
C THR A 717 -1.43 -7.20 -3.79
N VAL A 718 -2.22 -6.43 -4.53
CA VAL A 718 -2.26 -4.97 -4.43
C VAL A 718 -2.87 -4.50 -3.10
N LEU A 719 -3.98 -5.11 -2.68
CA LEU A 719 -4.74 -4.65 -1.52
C LEU A 719 -4.29 -5.39 -0.25
N SER A 720 -3.77 -4.65 0.73
CA SER A 720 -3.34 -5.24 2.00
C SER A 720 -4.19 -4.76 3.17
N PHE A 721 -5.22 -5.52 3.55
CA PHE A 721 -6.00 -5.26 4.76
C PHE A 721 -5.28 -5.82 5.99
N SER A 722 -4.79 -4.95 6.85
CA SER A 722 -3.99 -5.29 8.04
C SER A 722 -4.49 -4.54 9.27
N VAL A 723 -3.87 -4.81 10.43
CA VAL A 723 -4.23 -4.18 11.72
C VAL A 723 -4.25 -2.64 11.64
N ARG A 724 -3.37 -2.05 10.82
CA ARG A 724 -3.35 -0.61 10.55
C ARG A 724 -4.69 -0.09 10.00
N GLN A 725 -5.27 -0.78 9.02
CA GLN A 725 -6.55 -0.39 8.40
C GLN A 725 -7.69 -0.49 9.40
N VAL A 726 -7.72 -1.55 10.21
CA VAL A 726 -8.74 -1.71 11.28
C VAL A 726 -8.62 -0.59 12.31
N ALA A 727 -7.40 -0.27 12.75
CA ALA A 727 -7.16 0.81 13.70
C ALA A 727 -7.54 2.18 13.13
N LEU A 728 -7.22 2.45 11.86
CA LEU A 728 -7.59 3.70 11.19
C LEU A 728 -9.11 3.81 11.01
N LEU A 729 -9.78 2.73 10.58
CA LEU A 729 -11.24 2.67 10.50
C LEU A 729 -11.90 2.96 11.83
N LEU A 730 -11.38 2.40 12.93
CA LEU A 730 -11.87 2.66 14.27
C LEU A 730 -11.69 4.14 14.64
N ALA A 731 -10.48 4.67 14.46
CA ALA A 731 -10.17 6.08 14.77
C ALA A 731 -11.06 7.05 13.98
N VAL A 732 -11.25 6.81 12.69
CA VAL A 732 -12.12 7.63 11.83
C VAL A 732 -13.58 7.48 12.23
N SER A 733 -14.04 6.28 12.60
CA SER A 733 -15.41 6.07 13.10
C SER A 733 -15.70 6.88 14.36
N ILE A 734 -14.75 6.91 15.31
CA ILE A 734 -14.84 7.72 16.54
C ILE A 734 -14.83 9.22 16.21
N LEU A 735 -13.91 9.65 15.34
CA LEU A 735 -13.81 11.04 14.90
C LEU A 735 -15.10 11.52 14.22
N VAL A 736 -15.64 10.70 13.32
CA VAL A 736 -16.89 10.96 12.60
C VAL A 736 -18.06 11.09 13.59
N ALA A 737 -18.19 10.17 14.56
CA ALA A 737 -19.20 10.26 15.61
C ALA A 737 -19.10 11.57 16.41
N PHE A 738 -17.87 11.95 16.77
CA PHE A 738 -17.60 13.19 17.48
C PHE A 738 -18.01 14.43 16.67
N VAL A 739 -17.54 14.55 15.43
CA VAL A 739 -17.83 15.68 14.53
C VAL A 739 -19.33 15.78 14.24
N ALA A 740 -19.97 14.64 13.93
CA ALA A 740 -21.39 14.56 13.64
C ALA A 740 -22.26 15.00 14.82
N SER A 741 -21.84 14.74 16.05
CA SER A 741 -22.57 15.17 17.25
C SER A 741 -22.24 16.60 17.68
N PHE A 742 -21.01 17.05 17.46
CA PHE A 742 -20.55 18.33 18.00
C PHE A 742 -21.26 19.52 17.38
N LEU A 743 -21.37 19.57 16.04
CA LEU A 743 -21.97 20.71 15.34
C LEU A 743 -23.47 20.90 15.67
N PRO A 744 -24.33 19.86 15.60
CA PRO A 744 -25.75 20.01 15.92
C PRO A 744 -25.98 20.31 17.41
N VAL A 745 -25.24 19.64 18.31
CA VAL A 745 -25.42 19.84 19.75
C VAL A 745 -24.95 21.23 20.17
N LYS A 746 -23.80 21.70 19.68
CA LYS A 746 -23.30 23.04 20.03
C LYS A 746 -24.32 24.13 19.70
N ARG A 747 -24.97 24.04 18.53
CA ARG A 747 -26.02 24.99 18.11
C ARG A 747 -27.27 24.98 18.99
N ILE A 748 -27.61 23.85 19.59
CA ILE A 748 -28.86 23.67 20.36
C ILE A 748 -28.63 23.85 21.86
N ALA A 749 -27.51 23.36 22.38
CA ALA A 749 -27.13 23.50 23.78
C ALA A 749 -26.77 24.94 24.17
N SER A 750 -26.56 25.85 23.20
CA SER A 750 -26.37 27.28 23.42
C SER A 750 -27.69 28.07 23.49
N LYS A 751 -28.83 27.51 23.08
CA LYS A 751 -30.15 28.18 23.21
C LYS A 751 -30.62 28.19 24.66
N ARG A 752 -31.54 29.09 25.04
CA ARG A 752 -32.10 29.12 26.40
C ARG A 752 -32.97 27.87 26.62
N PRO A 753 -32.98 27.24 27.82
CA PRO A 753 -33.80 26.05 28.10
C PRO A 753 -35.29 26.26 27.78
N ILE A 754 -35.80 27.47 28.00
CA ILE A 754 -37.18 27.87 27.70
C ILE A 754 -37.52 27.78 26.19
N ASP A 755 -36.59 28.14 25.31
CA ASP A 755 -36.79 28.07 23.86
C ASP A 755 -36.83 26.61 23.37
N ALA A 756 -36.13 25.72 24.08
CA ALA A 756 -36.16 24.29 23.80
C ALA A 756 -37.53 23.68 24.16
N ILE A 757 -38.15 24.12 25.26
CA ILE A 757 -39.42 23.59 25.77
C ILE A 757 -40.62 24.12 24.98
N ARG A 758 -40.62 25.41 24.59
CA ARG A 758 -41.73 26.05 23.84
C ARG A 758 -41.85 25.62 22.38
N GLY A 759 -41.01 24.71 21.90
CA GLY A 759 -41.03 24.23 20.52
C GLY A 759 -40.56 25.23 19.45
N ARG A 760 -40.38 26.52 19.76
CA ARG A 760 -39.94 27.58 18.82
C ARG A 760 -38.47 27.49 18.40
#